data_AF-A0A241VHH8-F1
#
_entry.id   AF-A0A241VHH8-F1
#
_cell.length_a   1.000
_cell.length_b   1.000
_cell.length_c   1.000
_cell.angle_alpha   90.00
_cell.angle_beta   90.00
_cell.angle_gamma   90.00
#
_symmetry.space_group_name_H-M   'P 1'
#
loop_
_entity.id
_entity.type
_entity.pdbx_description
1 polymer ?
#
loop_
_entity_poly.entity_id
_entity_poly.type
_entity_poly.pdbx_seq_one_letter_code
_entity_poly.pdbx_strand_id
1 'polypeptide(L)'
;MTQFTHAKLFRQSCLAAAVSMLAVPSVYALEHLSDETLSTTTGEGVALTLENFKMVFQGANDRSTASSYASGVVDPGKNDTGFIRIIPTGENYEQLGQRAYDKIYKAAYVDAYQQGRVTGYNGVYDSTLISSKATYVSQNTTRVTNETNTTYSAEYRGRIVQSYLESATMKAYYDQRYADYKNGTIISGLANDGTTSKTLTAGQDNKSKEYALANTYEMIELLYGNNSTGNLPTDSKFYKDYVSGKITRSNVIDKTKDTQLAAKALETLNQLASDYAKLEAQKASDSALATVKKNAEITAKQIASTATVSSLRTKADVFIYGLALSNSKDKNGKSSLATRYTDQGFNWGTADNPWLFHAGNQDVEQFSKGNTGNVGYLAIEAPLKKIGVDDAANTIKLGLWMDIFSRQLNSSNAVDPITGAPKSGLDKDYRLRTQVVANGLSLNGSQVRIFQTLKSTNTNYNQTLGLASLIRINTNDHAETLSINDSDLDARGIRISTAARSDLDDGTAATPAMDRSAAPIFNEKEGLYLYSPNINLVLGNMYQPFIVGSEGRNIILEVTRIPNVPSIYSKIYTYYTDIPGNSTGTSGLTVADFKGSTCNVYTCGTEIKGNSTDATASYQGRNATHSSIAIGTVEKLPNNLLNAKSTAEATGIVFKDINGQSTNLGSVAIDGVLIQHLKIKTTGL
;
A
#
# COMPACT_ATOMS: atom_id res chain seq x y z
N MET A 1 -2.62 5.73 -66.49
CA MET A 1 -1.18 6.07 -66.45
C MET A 1 -1.03 7.49 -65.94
N THR A 2 -0.79 7.65 -64.64
CA THR A 2 -0.53 8.92 -63.98
C THR A 2 0.67 8.67 -63.09
N GLN A 3 1.75 9.42 -63.33
CA GLN A 3 3.07 9.18 -62.78
C GLN A 3 3.11 9.45 -61.27
N PHE A 4 3.51 8.44 -60.49
CA PHE A 4 3.98 8.59 -59.12
C PHE A 4 5.40 9.16 -59.13
N THR A 5 5.55 10.48 -59.10
CA THR A 5 6.84 11.15 -58.89
C THR A 5 7.00 11.51 -57.40
N HIS A 6 8.08 10.98 -56.81
CA HIS A 6 8.58 11.19 -55.43
C HIS A 6 8.21 10.15 -54.34
N ALA A 7 8.40 8.87 -54.61
CA ALA A 7 8.64 7.90 -53.53
C ALA A 7 10.07 8.13 -52.97
N LYS A 8 10.18 8.65 -51.73
CA LYS A 8 11.45 8.67 -51.01
C LYS A 8 11.83 7.23 -50.65
N LEU A 9 12.98 6.78 -51.16
CA LEU A 9 13.51 5.44 -50.93
C LEU A 9 13.64 5.13 -49.43
N PHE A 10 12.90 4.11 -49.00
CA PHE A 10 13.00 3.46 -47.70
C PHE A 10 14.43 2.88 -47.55
N ARG A 11 15.14 3.15 -46.44
CA ARG A 11 16.54 2.68 -46.28
C ARG A 11 16.60 1.14 -46.28
N GLN A 12 17.63 0.58 -46.93
CA GLN A 12 17.87 -0.87 -47.11
C GLN A 12 17.75 -1.72 -45.82
N SER A 13 18.06 -1.16 -44.65
CA SER A 13 17.99 -1.88 -43.36
C SER A 13 16.55 -2.16 -42.89
N CYS A 14 15.58 -1.29 -43.22
CA CYS A 14 14.18 -1.51 -42.86
C CYS A 14 13.46 -2.40 -43.88
N LEU A 15 13.91 -2.38 -45.14
CA LEU A 15 13.46 -3.33 -46.17
C LEU A 15 13.86 -4.77 -45.81
N ALA A 16 15.05 -4.97 -45.24
CA ALA A 16 15.49 -6.30 -44.79
C ALA A 16 14.62 -6.88 -43.66
N ALA A 17 14.12 -6.04 -42.75
CA ALA A 17 13.18 -6.45 -41.69
C ALA A 17 11.76 -6.74 -42.23
N ALA A 18 11.33 -6.02 -43.28
CA ALA A 18 10.06 -6.30 -43.95
C ALA A 18 10.13 -7.58 -44.80
N VAL A 19 11.25 -7.82 -45.48
CA VAL A 19 11.48 -9.02 -46.30
C VAL A 19 11.61 -10.27 -45.43
N SER A 20 12.18 -10.19 -44.23
CA SER A 20 12.24 -11.32 -43.30
C SER A 20 10.87 -11.73 -42.74
N MET A 21 9.92 -10.79 -42.63
CA MET A 21 8.53 -11.09 -42.25
C MET A 21 7.72 -11.76 -43.38
N LEU A 22 8.11 -11.57 -44.64
CA LEU A 22 7.42 -12.15 -45.81
C LEU A 22 7.96 -13.53 -46.22
N ALA A 23 9.01 -14.03 -45.57
CA ALA A 23 9.68 -15.28 -45.92
C ALA A 23 9.21 -16.51 -45.10
N VAL A 24 8.06 -16.43 -44.42
CA VAL A 24 7.47 -17.55 -43.68
C VAL A 24 6.70 -18.45 -44.65
N PRO A 25 6.88 -19.79 -44.66
CA PRO A 25 6.16 -20.67 -45.58
C PRO A 25 4.64 -20.61 -45.34
N SER A 26 3.90 -20.40 -46.43
CA SER A 26 2.44 -20.29 -46.49
C SER A 26 1.76 -21.60 -46.09
N VAL A 27 0.88 -21.53 -45.08
CA VAL A 27 -0.10 -22.57 -44.77
C VAL A 27 -1.46 -22.09 -45.26
N TYR A 28 -2.10 -22.94 -46.05
CA TYR A 28 -3.40 -22.77 -46.69
C TYR A 28 -4.51 -22.38 -45.70
N ALA A 29 -5.08 -21.19 -45.87
CA ALA A 29 -6.48 -20.84 -45.55
C ALA A 29 -6.72 -19.39 -46.00
N LEU A 30 -7.01 -19.18 -47.28
CA LEU A 30 -7.52 -17.90 -47.79
C LEU A 30 -8.78 -18.22 -48.60
N GLU A 31 -9.93 -18.06 -47.96
CA GLU A 31 -11.22 -18.05 -48.65
C GLU A 31 -11.41 -16.70 -49.34
N HIS A 32 -12.02 -16.71 -50.53
CA HIS A 32 -12.14 -15.54 -51.39
C HIS A 32 -13.15 -14.54 -50.79
N LEU A 33 -12.69 -13.48 -50.13
CA LEU A 33 -13.54 -12.31 -49.89
C LEU A 33 -13.97 -11.75 -51.26
N SER A 34 -15.26 -11.47 -51.46
CA SER A 34 -15.78 -10.99 -52.74
C SER A 34 -15.13 -9.66 -53.16
N ASP A 35 -14.69 -9.55 -54.41
CA ASP A 35 -14.02 -8.35 -54.96
C ASP A 35 -14.83 -7.05 -54.80
N GLU A 36 -16.16 -7.15 -54.72
CA GLU A 36 -17.06 -6.00 -54.59
C GLU A 36 -16.98 -5.31 -53.22
N THR A 37 -16.65 -6.05 -52.15
CA THR A 37 -16.41 -5.47 -50.82
C THR A 37 -15.00 -4.91 -50.69
N LEU A 38 -13.98 -5.57 -51.27
CA LEU A 38 -12.59 -5.08 -51.32
C LEU A 38 -12.42 -3.83 -52.20
N SER A 39 -13.27 -3.65 -53.21
CA SER A 39 -13.31 -2.46 -54.06
C SER A 39 -13.75 -1.18 -53.32
N THR A 40 -14.39 -1.28 -52.16
CA THR A 40 -14.83 -0.12 -51.38
C THR A 40 -13.86 0.30 -50.27
N THR A 41 -12.89 -0.56 -49.94
CA THR A 41 -11.75 -0.20 -49.09
C THR A 41 -10.72 0.56 -49.93
N THR A 42 -10.70 1.89 -49.79
CA THR A 42 -9.69 2.75 -50.43
C THR A 42 -8.32 2.52 -49.81
N GLY A 43 -7.58 1.53 -50.33
CA GLY A 43 -6.18 1.27 -50.02
C GLY A 43 -5.75 -0.12 -50.45
N GLU A 44 -4.65 -0.24 -51.20
CA GLU A 44 -3.98 -1.50 -51.48
C GLU A 44 -3.56 -2.14 -50.14
N GLY A 45 -4.30 -3.15 -49.67
CA GLY A 45 -4.11 -3.76 -48.37
C GLY A 45 -4.65 -5.18 -48.29
N VAL A 46 -4.20 -5.91 -47.27
CA VAL A 46 -4.64 -7.28 -46.96
C VAL A 46 -5.64 -7.22 -45.81
N ALA A 47 -6.84 -7.74 -46.05
CA ALA A 47 -7.83 -7.98 -45.01
C ALA A 47 -7.69 -9.40 -44.46
N LEU A 48 -7.78 -9.56 -43.14
CA LEU A 48 -7.70 -10.87 -42.47
C LEU A 48 -8.92 -11.04 -41.55
N THR A 49 -9.52 -12.22 -41.60
CA THR A 49 -10.50 -12.69 -40.61
C THR A 49 -9.96 -13.96 -39.97
N LEU A 50 -10.07 -14.05 -38.65
CA LEU A 50 -9.75 -15.29 -37.93
C LEU A 50 -11.07 -16.00 -37.64
N GLU A 51 -11.19 -17.27 -38.03
CA GLU A 51 -12.36 -18.09 -37.78
C GLU A 51 -11.99 -19.33 -36.95
N ASN A 52 -12.72 -19.55 -35.85
CA ASN A 52 -12.51 -20.61 -34.88
C ASN A 52 -11.05 -20.74 -34.41
N PHE A 53 -10.36 -19.61 -34.30
CA PHE A 53 -8.94 -19.59 -33.97
C PHE A 53 -8.71 -19.97 -32.50
N LYS A 54 -7.75 -20.87 -32.29
CA LYS A 54 -7.23 -21.25 -30.97
C LYS A 54 -5.75 -21.52 -31.11
N MET A 55 -4.98 -21.07 -30.12
CA MET A 55 -3.53 -21.28 -30.08
C MET A 55 -3.14 -21.74 -28.68
N VAL A 56 -2.24 -22.73 -28.61
CA VAL A 56 -1.68 -23.23 -27.35
C VAL A 56 -0.20 -23.53 -27.54
N PHE A 57 0.65 -23.05 -26.64
CA PHE A 57 2.08 -23.33 -26.68
C PHE A 57 2.39 -24.71 -26.07
N GLN A 58 2.82 -25.64 -26.91
CA GLN A 58 3.22 -26.99 -26.51
C GLN A 58 4.75 -27.12 -26.41
N GLY A 59 5.23 -28.08 -25.62
CA GLY A 59 6.66 -28.32 -25.44
C GLY A 59 7.35 -28.77 -26.74
N ALA A 60 8.64 -28.47 -26.89
CA ALA A 60 9.41 -28.62 -28.13
C ALA A 60 9.58 -30.05 -28.69
N ASN A 61 9.02 -31.08 -28.06
CA ASN A 61 9.05 -32.48 -28.52
C ASN A 61 7.83 -33.25 -28.00
N ASP A 62 6.63 -32.69 -28.16
CA ASP A 62 5.43 -33.47 -27.89
C ASP A 62 5.44 -34.71 -28.81
N ARG A 63 5.36 -35.92 -28.22
CA ARG A 63 5.29 -37.21 -28.95
C ARG A 63 3.90 -37.38 -29.58
N SER A 64 3.37 -36.31 -30.15
CA SER A 64 2.05 -36.23 -30.73
C SER A 64 2.14 -36.67 -32.19
N THR A 65 1.84 -37.94 -32.44
CA THR A 65 1.20 -38.35 -33.71
C THR A 65 -0.25 -37.82 -33.80
N ALA A 66 -0.78 -37.26 -32.69
CA ALA A 66 -1.99 -36.45 -32.58
C ALA A 66 -1.94 -35.57 -31.31
N SER A 67 -2.65 -34.43 -31.32
CA SER A 67 -2.81 -33.48 -30.20
C SER A 67 -3.14 -34.19 -28.86
N SER A 68 -2.59 -33.74 -27.74
CA SER A 68 -2.86 -34.27 -26.37
C SER A 68 -4.35 -34.33 -26.02
N TYR A 69 -5.17 -33.53 -26.69
CA TYR A 69 -6.63 -33.47 -26.57
C TYR A 69 -7.36 -34.61 -27.32
N ALA A 70 -6.70 -35.30 -28.25
CA ALA A 70 -7.22 -36.45 -28.98
C ALA A 70 -6.88 -37.80 -28.31
N SER A 71 -6.06 -37.77 -27.26
CA SER A 71 -5.49 -38.97 -26.61
C SER A 71 -6.29 -39.48 -25.39
N GLY A 72 -7.45 -38.88 -25.07
CA GLY A 72 -8.32 -39.32 -23.97
C GLY A 72 -7.70 -39.19 -22.57
N VAL A 73 -6.66 -38.37 -22.41
CA VAL A 73 -5.93 -38.16 -21.16
C VAL A 73 -6.72 -37.26 -20.21
N VAL A 74 -6.74 -37.57 -18.92
CA VAL A 74 -7.32 -36.72 -17.87
C VAL A 74 -6.47 -35.44 -17.74
N ASP A 75 -7.11 -34.26 -17.76
CA ASP A 75 -6.46 -32.93 -17.73
C ASP A 75 -5.39 -32.71 -18.83
N PRO A 76 -5.74 -32.80 -20.12
CA PRO A 76 -4.78 -32.77 -21.23
C PRO A 76 -3.95 -31.48 -21.28
N GLY A 77 -4.52 -30.36 -20.78
CA GLY A 77 -3.85 -29.06 -20.69
C GLY A 77 -2.57 -29.05 -19.83
N LYS A 78 -2.34 -30.06 -18.97
CA LYS A 78 -1.11 -30.20 -18.19
C LYS A 78 0.15 -30.40 -19.05
N ASN A 79 -0.01 -30.84 -20.30
CA ASN A 79 1.10 -31.12 -21.21
C ASN A 79 1.52 -29.90 -22.05
N ASP A 80 0.76 -28.80 -22.01
CA ASP A 80 1.02 -27.59 -22.77
C ASP A 80 2.08 -26.72 -22.07
N THR A 81 3.32 -27.17 -22.03
CA THR A 81 4.41 -26.55 -21.24
C THR A 81 5.42 -25.77 -22.10
N GLY A 82 5.07 -25.45 -23.35
CA GLY A 82 5.91 -24.60 -24.20
C GLY A 82 6.14 -23.24 -23.54
N PHE A 83 7.38 -22.73 -23.56
CA PHE A 83 7.77 -21.61 -22.72
C PHE A 83 8.61 -20.53 -23.42
N ILE A 84 8.51 -19.32 -22.89
CA ILE A 84 9.38 -18.18 -23.15
C ILE A 84 10.20 -17.97 -21.89
N ARG A 85 11.53 -17.98 -22.01
CA ARG A 85 12.45 -17.69 -20.92
C ARG A 85 12.97 -16.26 -21.04
N ILE A 86 12.77 -15.49 -19.99
CA ILE A 86 13.27 -14.13 -19.87
C ILE A 86 14.37 -14.16 -18.80
N ILE A 87 15.55 -13.66 -19.16
CA ILE A 87 16.69 -13.53 -18.26
C ILE A 87 16.88 -12.03 -18.02
N PRO A 88 16.42 -11.49 -16.88
CA PRO A 88 16.75 -10.13 -16.50
C PRO A 88 18.27 -9.99 -16.39
N THR A 89 18.88 -9.25 -17.31
CA THR A 89 20.28 -8.86 -17.23
C THR A 89 20.36 -7.52 -16.51
N GLY A 90 20.78 -7.50 -15.25
CA GLY A 90 20.99 -6.21 -14.59
C GLY A 90 21.35 -6.27 -13.11
N GLU A 91 22.53 -5.72 -12.81
CA GLU A 91 22.81 -4.84 -11.69
C GLU A 91 24.25 -4.29 -11.81
N ASN A 92 24.57 -3.20 -11.10
CA ASN A 92 25.97 -2.76 -10.97
C ASN A 92 26.73 -3.75 -10.08
N TYR A 93 27.58 -4.59 -10.70
CA TYR A 93 28.41 -5.60 -10.04
C TYR A 93 29.40 -5.01 -9.03
N GLU A 94 29.74 -3.71 -9.14
CA GLU A 94 30.65 -3.02 -8.23
C GLU A 94 30.08 -2.91 -6.81
N GLN A 95 28.75 -2.94 -6.65
CA GLN A 95 28.08 -2.80 -5.35
C GLN A 95 27.72 -4.14 -4.68
N LEU A 96 28.04 -5.27 -5.32
CA LEU A 96 27.65 -6.59 -4.82
C LEU A 96 28.29 -6.94 -3.47
N GLY A 97 29.55 -6.55 -3.27
CA GLY A 97 30.25 -6.74 -2.00
C GLY A 97 29.55 -6.02 -0.85
N GLN A 98 29.19 -4.75 -1.06
CA GLN A 98 28.47 -3.96 -0.05
C GLN A 98 27.08 -4.52 0.23
N ARG A 99 26.33 -4.94 -0.81
CA ARG A 99 25.03 -5.57 -0.62
C ARG A 99 25.11 -6.90 0.15
N ALA A 100 26.15 -7.70 -0.11
CA ALA A 100 26.39 -8.95 0.63
C ALA A 100 26.65 -8.66 2.11
N TYR A 101 27.51 -7.67 2.36
CA TYR A 101 27.81 -7.18 3.69
C TYR A 101 26.54 -6.72 4.41
N ASP A 102 25.78 -5.79 3.82
CA ASP A 102 24.60 -5.18 4.45
C ASP A 102 23.50 -6.19 4.76
N LYS A 103 23.25 -7.14 3.85
CA LYS A 103 22.24 -8.18 4.04
C LYS A 103 22.60 -9.10 5.21
N ILE A 104 23.83 -9.59 5.25
CA ILE A 104 24.31 -10.50 6.29
C ILE A 104 24.39 -9.74 7.63
N TYR A 105 24.89 -8.50 7.61
CA TYR A 105 24.93 -7.62 8.77
C TYR A 105 23.54 -7.46 9.39
N LYS A 106 22.52 -7.11 8.59
CA LYS A 106 21.16 -6.89 9.09
C LYS A 106 20.57 -8.14 9.74
N ALA A 107 20.71 -9.30 9.10
CA ALA A 107 20.22 -10.56 9.65
C ALA A 107 20.93 -10.92 10.97
N ALA A 108 22.26 -10.91 10.96
CA ALA A 108 23.07 -11.20 12.14
C ALA A 108 22.82 -10.22 13.30
N TYR A 109 22.60 -8.94 13.00
CA TYR A 109 22.27 -7.93 14.00
C TYR A 109 20.94 -8.24 14.67
N VAL A 110 19.90 -8.56 13.90
CA VAL A 110 18.58 -8.89 14.45
C VAL A 110 18.67 -10.12 15.36
N ASP A 111 19.34 -11.18 14.91
CA ASP A 111 19.48 -12.42 15.69
C ASP A 111 20.25 -12.17 17.00
N ALA A 112 21.41 -11.50 16.92
CA ALA A 112 22.22 -11.18 18.09
C ALA A 112 21.52 -10.21 19.05
N TYR A 113 20.76 -9.24 18.53
CA TYR A 113 19.98 -8.30 19.32
C TYR A 113 18.87 -9.02 20.09
N GLN A 114 18.12 -9.92 19.44
CA GLN A 114 17.06 -10.67 20.12
C GLN A 114 17.61 -11.60 21.21
N GLN A 115 18.70 -12.32 20.93
CA GLN A 115 19.36 -13.17 21.93
C GLN A 115 19.93 -12.35 23.10
N GLY A 116 20.58 -11.22 22.79
CA GLY A 116 21.12 -10.30 23.81
C GLY A 116 20.02 -9.71 24.70
N ARG A 117 18.84 -9.43 24.14
CA ARG A 117 17.70 -8.96 24.94
C ARG A 117 17.23 -10.00 25.95
N VAL A 118 17.09 -11.25 25.51
CA VAL A 118 16.65 -12.35 26.38
C VAL A 118 17.64 -12.59 27.52
N THR A 119 18.94 -12.54 27.23
CA THR A 119 19.99 -12.90 28.19
C THR A 119 20.41 -11.74 29.11
N GLY A 120 20.39 -10.50 28.61
CA GLY A 120 21.04 -9.36 29.27
C GLY A 120 20.18 -8.12 29.50
N TYR A 121 18.92 -8.08 29.07
CA TYR A 121 18.05 -6.90 29.22
C TYR A 121 16.68 -7.22 29.84
N ASN A 122 16.03 -8.28 29.39
CA ASN A 122 14.72 -8.67 29.88
C ASN A 122 14.78 -8.94 31.39
N GLY A 123 13.97 -8.23 32.19
CA GLY A 123 13.92 -8.35 33.65
C GLY A 123 14.92 -7.49 34.43
N VAL A 124 15.83 -6.75 33.77
CA VAL A 124 16.79 -5.84 34.46
C VAL A 124 16.04 -4.72 35.19
N TYR A 125 15.01 -4.13 34.56
CA TYR A 125 14.23 -3.07 35.19
C TYR A 125 13.56 -3.56 36.48
N ASP A 126 12.80 -4.65 36.40
CA ASP A 126 12.02 -5.16 37.54
C ASP A 126 12.92 -5.62 38.70
N SER A 127 13.98 -6.37 38.40
CA SER A 127 14.94 -6.83 39.41
C SER A 127 15.67 -5.67 40.10
N THR A 128 16.05 -4.64 39.33
CA THR A 128 16.70 -3.44 39.87
C THR A 128 15.73 -2.58 40.67
N LEU A 129 14.48 -2.45 40.21
CA LEU A 129 13.43 -1.71 40.92
C LEU A 129 13.19 -2.31 42.30
N ILE A 130 13.06 -3.64 42.39
CA ILE A 130 12.82 -4.35 43.65
C ILE A 130 14.02 -4.18 44.59
N SER A 131 15.23 -4.45 44.11
CA SER A 131 16.44 -4.40 44.95
C SER A 131 16.80 -2.98 45.41
N SER A 132 16.69 -1.97 44.53
CA SER A 132 16.95 -0.56 44.86
C SER A 132 15.92 0.00 45.83
N LYS A 133 14.64 -0.38 45.69
CA LYS A 133 13.60 0.04 46.63
C LYS A 133 13.85 -0.53 48.03
N ALA A 134 14.16 -1.83 48.13
CA ALA A 134 14.47 -2.48 49.39
C ALA A 134 15.70 -1.84 50.08
N THR A 135 16.73 -1.53 49.29
CA THR A 135 17.95 -0.86 49.77
C THR A 135 17.67 0.56 50.27
N TYR A 136 16.88 1.34 49.52
CA TYR A 136 16.55 2.72 49.93
C TYR A 136 15.78 2.74 51.24
N VAL A 137 14.76 1.87 51.37
CA VAL A 137 13.94 1.76 52.59
C VAL A 137 14.83 1.43 53.79
N SER A 138 15.71 0.41 53.68
CA SER A 138 16.56 0.01 54.81
C SER A 138 17.51 1.11 55.26
N GLN A 139 18.04 1.91 54.32
CA GLN A 139 19.00 2.98 54.61
C GLN A 139 18.35 4.28 55.12
N ASN A 140 17.10 4.56 54.75
CA ASN A 140 16.49 5.89 54.97
C ASN A 140 15.35 5.91 56.00
N THR A 141 14.89 4.77 56.51
CA THR A 141 13.75 4.70 57.44
C THR A 141 13.92 5.63 58.65
N THR A 142 15.07 5.55 59.34
CA THR A 142 15.35 6.37 60.52
C THR A 142 15.41 7.85 60.19
N ARG A 143 16.09 8.20 59.09
CA ARG A 143 16.24 9.59 58.63
C ARG A 143 14.88 10.22 58.35
N VAL A 144 14.06 9.58 57.51
CA VAL A 144 12.74 10.11 57.11
C VAL A 144 11.79 10.20 58.31
N THR A 145 11.85 9.23 59.23
CA THR A 145 11.05 9.29 60.47
C THR A 145 11.42 10.50 61.31
N ASN A 146 12.72 10.76 61.51
CA ASN A 146 13.20 11.89 62.30
C ASN A 146 12.88 13.24 61.64
N GLU A 147 13.08 13.35 60.32
CA GLU A 147 12.73 14.54 59.55
C GLU A 147 11.21 14.82 59.63
N THR A 148 10.37 13.80 59.42
CA THR A 148 8.91 13.92 59.50
C THR A 148 8.46 14.39 60.88
N ASN A 149 9.01 13.79 61.94
CA ASN A 149 8.71 14.19 63.32
C ASN A 149 9.11 15.65 63.57
N THR A 150 10.29 16.05 63.11
CA THR A 150 10.80 17.41 63.29
C THR A 150 9.91 18.43 62.55
N THR A 151 9.50 18.13 61.33
CA THR A 151 8.73 19.06 60.49
C THR A 151 7.26 19.16 60.90
N TYR A 152 6.61 18.04 61.22
CA TYR A 152 5.14 17.98 61.29
C TYR A 152 4.55 17.84 62.70
N SER A 153 5.38 17.55 63.72
CA SER A 153 4.85 17.23 65.07
C SER A 153 3.99 18.35 65.67
N ALA A 154 4.42 19.60 65.56
CA ALA A 154 3.67 20.74 66.08
C ALA A 154 2.33 20.95 65.35
N GLU A 155 2.32 20.84 64.02
CA GLU A 155 1.11 20.97 63.19
C GLU A 155 0.09 19.88 63.54
N TYR A 156 0.52 18.62 63.56
CA TYR A 156 -0.37 17.48 63.80
C TYR A 156 -0.97 17.54 65.20
N ARG A 157 -0.14 17.85 66.22
CA ARG A 157 -0.63 18.03 67.58
C ARG A 157 -1.61 19.20 67.66
N GLY A 158 -1.28 20.33 67.03
CA GLY A 158 -2.13 21.52 67.00
C GLY A 158 -3.52 21.23 66.42
N ARG A 159 -3.62 20.51 65.30
CA ARG A 159 -4.91 20.12 64.70
C ARG A 159 -5.76 19.25 65.62
N ILE A 160 -5.14 18.30 66.33
CA ILE A 160 -5.88 17.42 67.24
C ILE A 160 -6.36 18.20 68.47
N VAL A 161 -5.51 19.06 69.05
CA VAL A 161 -5.92 19.93 70.16
C VAL A 161 -7.07 20.85 69.74
N GLN A 162 -7.00 21.41 68.53
CA GLN A 162 -8.04 22.28 67.97
C GLN A 162 -9.38 21.54 67.82
N SER A 163 -9.38 20.28 67.36
CA SER A 163 -10.63 19.51 67.24
C SER A 163 -11.29 19.25 68.60
N TYR A 164 -10.50 19.06 69.67
CA TYR A 164 -11.03 18.99 71.02
C TYR A 164 -11.53 20.35 71.52
N LEU A 165 -10.83 21.45 71.24
CA LEU A 165 -11.27 22.80 71.59
C LEU A 165 -12.64 23.15 70.97
N GLU A 166 -12.89 22.69 69.75
CA GLU A 166 -14.14 22.92 69.02
C GLU A 166 -15.28 21.98 69.44
N SER A 167 -15.00 20.98 70.28
CA SER A 167 -16.01 20.04 70.78
C SER A 167 -17.06 20.74 71.65
N ALA A 168 -18.28 20.22 71.64
CA ALA A 168 -19.38 20.76 72.44
C ALA A 168 -19.03 20.80 73.95
N THR A 169 -18.31 19.80 74.44
CA THR A 169 -17.88 19.71 75.84
C THR A 169 -16.88 20.81 76.21
N MET A 170 -15.87 21.07 75.38
CA MET A 170 -14.88 22.10 75.66
C MET A 170 -15.43 23.51 75.45
N LYS A 171 -16.38 23.70 74.53
CA LYS A 171 -17.15 24.95 74.42
C LYS A 171 -17.97 25.23 75.67
N ALA A 172 -18.67 24.23 76.21
CA ALA A 172 -19.41 24.38 77.47
C ALA A 172 -18.48 24.72 78.66
N TYR A 173 -17.29 24.12 78.70
CA TYR A 173 -16.27 24.46 79.69
C TYR A 173 -15.75 25.89 79.54
N TYR A 174 -15.45 26.30 78.30
CA TYR A 174 -15.03 27.65 77.98
C TYR A 174 -16.08 28.69 78.41
N ASP A 175 -17.34 28.47 78.05
CA ASP A 175 -18.45 29.37 78.38
C ASP A 175 -18.63 29.50 79.90
N GLN A 176 -18.51 28.39 80.64
CA GLN A 176 -18.54 28.38 82.10
C GLN A 176 -17.38 29.20 82.68
N ARG A 177 -16.13 28.94 82.29
CA ARG A 177 -14.95 29.67 82.81
C ARG A 177 -14.96 31.15 82.40
N TYR A 178 -15.47 31.46 81.20
CA TYR A 178 -15.64 32.85 80.75
C TYR A 178 -16.62 33.60 81.66
N ALA A 179 -17.76 32.99 82.00
CA ALA A 179 -18.73 33.58 82.92
C ALA A 179 -18.14 33.76 84.32
N ASP A 180 -17.41 32.76 84.84
CA ASP A 180 -16.76 32.82 86.14
C ASP A 180 -15.76 33.99 86.23
N TYR A 181 -14.95 34.22 85.19
CA TYR A 181 -14.00 35.34 85.15
C TYR A 181 -14.68 36.70 84.90
N LYS A 182 -15.70 36.75 84.04
CA LYS A 182 -16.44 37.99 83.75
C LYS A 182 -17.10 38.57 85.00
N ASN A 183 -17.60 37.69 85.88
CA ASN A 183 -18.28 38.05 87.12
C ASN A 183 -17.32 38.40 88.29
N GLY A 184 -16.01 38.16 88.14
CA GLY A 184 -14.96 38.52 89.11
C GLY A 184 -14.70 37.48 90.20
N THR A 185 -13.43 37.24 90.56
CA THR A 185 -12.99 36.11 91.43
C THR A 185 -12.53 36.49 92.85
N ILE A 186 -12.78 37.73 93.30
CA ILE A 186 -11.97 38.41 94.34
C ILE A 186 -12.03 37.83 95.77
N ILE A 187 -12.96 36.93 96.17
CA ILE A 187 -13.09 36.57 97.61
C ILE A 187 -13.12 35.06 97.96
N SER A 188 -13.42 34.10 97.05
CA SER A 188 -13.27 32.62 97.27
C SER A 188 -13.98 31.73 96.22
N GLY A 189 -14.48 32.27 95.11
CA GLY A 189 -15.56 31.61 94.35
C GLY A 189 -15.20 30.68 93.19
N LEU A 190 -13.94 30.56 92.77
CA LEU A 190 -13.62 29.69 91.63
C LEU A 190 -13.53 28.24 92.11
N ALA A 191 -14.49 27.40 91.71
CA ALA A 191 -14.47 25.98 92.04
C ALA A 191 -13.17 25.35 91.52
N ASN A 192 -12.46 24.62 92.39
CA ASN A 192 -11.29 23.88 91.98
C ASN A 192 -11.71 22.76 91.03
N ASP A 193 -11.34 22.88 89.77
CA ASP A 193 -11.62 21.92 88.71
C ASP A 193 -10.32 21.34 88.13
N GLY A 194 -9.20 21.49 88.84
CA GLY A 194 -7.89 20.99 88.42
C GLY A 194 -7.15 21.91 87.43
N THR A 195 -7.79 22.97 86.91
CA THR A 195 -7.12 23.98 86.08
C THR A 195 -6.62 25.16 86.91
N THR A 196 -5.66 25.92 86.35
CA THR A 196 -5.05 27.06 87.03
C THR A 196 -6.08 28.16 87.32
N SER A 197 -6.32 28.44 88.60
CA SER A 197 -7.15 29.57 89.00
C SER A 197 -6.44 30.90 88.74
N LYS A 198 -7.12 31.83 88.03
CA LYS A 198 -6.63 33.19 87.81
C LYS A 198 -7.48 34.20 88.59
N THR A 199 -6.83 35.19 89.19
CA THR A 199 -7.55 36.29 89.86
C THR A 199 -7.81 37.41 88.87
N LEU A 200 -9.07 37.83 88.74
CA LEU A 200 -9.51 38.86 87.81
C LEU A 200 -10.60 39.72 88.46
N THR A 201 -10.52 41.03 88.26
CA THR A 201 -11.57 41.97 88.63
C THR A 201 -12.73 41.87 87.63
N ALA A 202 -13.97 41.92 88.12
CA ALA A 202 -15.17 41.81 87.30
C ALA A 202 -15.20 42.82 86.14
N GLY A 203 -15.77 42.41 85.00
CA GLY A 203 -15.96 43.28 83.82
C GLY A 203 -14.79 43.35 82.83
N GLN A 204 -13.70 42.61 83.03
CA GLN A 204 -12.55 42.58 82.12
C GLN A 204 -12.74 41.55 80.98
N ASP A 205 -13.56 41.87 79.98
CA ASP A 205 -14.00 40.94 78.92
C ASP A 205 -12.85 40.28 78.13
N ASN A 206 -11.84 41.03 77.69
CA ASN A 206 -10.72 40.47 76.91
C ASN A 206 -9.88 39.49 77.73
N LYS A 207 -9.56 39.84 78.99
CA LYS A 207 -8.82 38.97 79.91
C LYS A 207 -9.63 37.75 80.31
N SER A 208 -10.96 37.89 80.44
CA SER A 208 -11.86 36.77 80.72
C SER A 208 -11.83 35.75 79.57
N LYS A 209 -11.84 36.20 78.31
CA LYS A 209 -11.71 35.32 77.13
C LYS A 209 -10.35 34.61 77.10
N GLU A 210 -9.27 35.34 77.37
CA GLU A 210 -7.90 34.81 77.40
C GLU A 210 -7.75 33.73 78.49
N TYR A 211 -8.20 34.00 79.72
CA TYR A 211 -8.09 33.05 80.83
C TYR A 211 -9.00 31.84 80.67
N ALA A 212 -10.23 32.03 80.17
CA ALA A 212 -11.11 30.92 79.85
C ALA A 212 -10.51 30.01 78.76
N LEU A 213 -9.90 30.60 77.72
CA LEU A 213 -9.22 29.84 76.67
C LEU A 213 -8.01 29.07 77.21
N ALA A 214 -7.17 29.71 78.03
CA ALA A 214 -6.03 29.09 78.66
C ALA A 214 -6.44 27.89 79.55
N ASN A 215 -7.48 28.05 80.37
CA ASN A 215 -7.99 26.94 81.16
C ASN A 215 -8.62 25.84 80.31
N THR A 216 -9.23 26.20 79.18
CA THR A 216 -9.81 25.19 78.27
C THR A 216 -8.69 24.33 77.67
N TYR A 217 -7.55 24.91 77.28
CA TYR A 217 -6.38 24.12 76.88
C TYR A 217 -5.84 23.24 78.01
N GLU A 218 -5.75 23.76 79.24
CA GLU A 218 -5.35 22.96 80.41
C GLU A 218 -6.31 21.78 80.66
N MET A 219 -7.62 22.01 80.52
CA MET A 219 -8.65 20.97 80.66
C MET A 219 -8.56 19.92 79.54
N ILE A 220 -8.26 20.33 78.30
CA ILE A 220 -7.98 19.41 77.19
C ILE A 220 -6.77 18.53 77.53
N GLU A 221 -5.70 19.09 78.10
CA GLU A 221 -4.54 18.31 78.53
C GLU A 221 -4.86 17.35 79.70
N LEU A 222 -5.73 17.73 80.63
CA LEU A 222 -6.19 16.90 81.76
C LEU A 222 -7.13 15.76 81.36
N LEU A 223 -7.86 15.91 80.25
CA LEU A 223 -8.80 14.91 79.77
C LEU A 223 -8.19 14.01 78.67
N TYR A 224 -7.46 14.61 77.72
CA TYR A 224 -7.06 13.96 76.47
C TYR A 224 -5.56 14.05 76.16
N GLY A 225 -4.80 14.89 76.87
CA GLY A 225 -3.39 15.15 76.59
C GLY A 225 -2.42 14.51 77.58
N ASN A 226 -1.19 15.06 77.63
CA ASN A 226 -0.10 14.46 78.40
C ASN A 226 -0.32 14.53 79.91
N ASN A 227 -1.19 15.45 80.36
CA ASN A 227 -1.56 15.61 81.76
C ASN A 227 -2.81 14.80 82.15
N SER A 228 -3.19 13.78 81.39
CA SER A 228 -4.40 12.98 81.66
C SER A 228 -4.40 12.22 82.98
N THR A 229 -3.24 12.06 83.63
CA THR A 229 -3.09 11.51 84.99
C THR A 229 -3.09 12.56 86.09
N GLY A 230 -3.16 13.85 85.74
CA GLY A 230 -3.20 14.95 86.68
C GLY A 230 -4.44 14.94 87.58
N ASN A 231 -4.39 15.68 88.68
CA ASN A 231 -5.51 15.75 89.62
C ASN A 231 -6.71 16.47 88.97
N LEU A 232 -7.85 15.78 88.89
CA LEU A 232 -9.13 16.33 88.40
C LEU A 232 -10.20 16.09 89.48
N PRO A 233 -10.57 17.12 90.26
CA PRO A 233 -11.53 17.00 91.35
C PRO A 233 -12.90 16.48 90.88
N THR A 234 -13.35 15.39 91.50
CA THR A 234 -14.59 14.68 91.12
C THR A 234 -15.86 15.37 91.63
N ASP A 235 -15.70 16.30 92.56
CA ASP A 235 -16.76 17.11 93.15
C ASP A 235 -17.12 18.35 92.32
N SER A 236 -16.24 18.76 91.39
CA SER A 236 -16.47 19.89 90.50
C SER A 236 -17.72 19.69 89.62
N LYS A 237 -18.45 20.79 89.36
CA LYS A 237 -19.67 20.77 88.55
C LYS A 237 -19.39 20.23 87.13
N PHE A 238 -18.32 20.70 86.51
CA PHE A 238 -17.92 20.25 85.19
C PHE A 238 -17.64 18.74 85.13
N TYR A 239 -16.93 18.19 86.13
CA TYR A 239 -16.65 16.76 86.19
C TYR A 239 -17.94 15.93 86.24
N LYS A 240 -18.88 16.29 87.11
CA LYS A 240 -20.15 15.57 87.25
C LYS A 240 -21.00 15.63 85.99
N ASP A 241 -21.08 16.80 85.37
CA ASP A 241 -21.96 17.03 84.22
C ASP A 241 -21.41 16.41 82.93
N TYR A 242 -20.09 16.45 82.73
CA TYR A 242 -19.48 16.16 81.43
C TYR A 242 -18.45 15.03 81.44
N VAL A 243 -17.82 14.70 82.57
CA VAL A 243 -16.72 13.72 82.63
C VAL A 243 -17.18 12.38 83.21
N SER A 244 -17.89 12.40 84.34
CA SER A 244 -18.31 11.20 85.08
C SER A 244 -19.16 10.27 84.21
N GLY A 245 -18.67 9.03 84.00
CA GLY A 245 -19.34 8.02 83.17
C GLY A 245 -19.44 8.35 81.67
N LYS A 246 -18.86 9.47 81.22
CA LYS A 246 -18.98 9.99 79.84
C LYS A 246 -17.64 10.12 79.12
N ILE A 247 -16.56 10.45 79.83
CA ILE A 247 -15.22 10.64 79.24
C ILE A 247 -14.22 9.74 79.96
N THR A 248 -13.48 8.95 79.18
CA THR A 248 -12.33 8.18 79.69
C THR A 248 -11.06 9.00 79.50
N ARG A 249 -10.44 9.39 80.62
CA ARG A 249 -9.22 10.21 80.60
C ARG A 249 -8.02 9.37 80.13
N SER A 250 -7.33 9.83 79.09
CA SER A 250 -6.06 9.25 78.64
C SER A 250 -5.33 10.18 77.67
N ASN A 251 -4.02 9.99 77.49
CA ASN A 251 -3.24 10.76 76.50
C ASN A 251 -3.53 10.28 75.07
N VAL A 252 -4.74 10.54 74.58
CA VAL A 252 -5.18 10.21 73.22
C VAL A 252 -4.57 11.17 72.21
N ILE A 253 -4.32 12.42 72.58
CA ILE A 253 -3.77 13.45 71.69
C ILE A 253 -2.39 13.05 71.18
N ASP A 254 -1.45 12.75 72.08
CA ASP A 254 -0.09 12.41 71.64
C ASP A 254 -0.04 11.04 70.95
N LYS A 255 -0.83 10.05 71.40
CA LYS A 255 -0.95 8.75 70.72
C LYS A 255 -1.48 8.88 69.28
N THR A 256 -2.51 9.70 69.08
CA THR A 256 -3.09 9.93 67.75
C THR A 256 -2.10 10.68 66.86
N LYS A 257 -1.42 11.69 67.40
CA LYS A 257 -0.35 12.43 66.72
C LYS A 257 0.79 11.50 66.29
N ASP A 258 1.29 10.66 67.19
CA ASP A 258 2.38 9.72 66.89
C ASP A 258 1.97 8.70 65.81
N THR A 259 0.72 8.20 65.86
CA THR A 259 0.16 7.31 64.83
C THR A 259 0.09 8.00 63.46
N GLN A 260 -0.40 9.23 63.42
CA GLN A 260 -0.51 10.01 62.18
C GLN A 260 0.88 10.40 61.62
N LEU A 261 1.85 10.72 62.48
CA LEU A 261 3.24 10.98 62.08
C LEU A 261 3.91 9.71 61.53
N ALA A 262 3.73 8.56 62.16
CA ALA A 262 4.25 7.29 61.67
C ALA A 262 3.67 6.94 60.29
N ALA A 263 2.37 7.17 60.08
CA ALA A 263 1.74 7.01 58.77
C ALA A 263 2.33 7.98 57.72
N LYS A 264 2.57 9.24 58.10
CA LYS A 264 3.16 10.23 57.19
C LYS A 264 4.60 9.90 56.83
N ALA A 265 5.40 9.43 57.80
CA ALA A 265 6.78 9.01 57.59
C ALA A 265 6.84 7.81 56.64
N LEU A 266 5.95 6.82 56.83
CA LEU A 266 5.84 5.66 55.96
C LEU A 266 5.43 6.03 54.53
N GLU A 267 4.43 6.93 54.37
CA GLU A 267 4.01 7.45 53.07
C GLU A 267 5.20 8.12 52.35
N THR A 268 5.88 9.02 53.05
CA THR A 268 7.02 9.80 52.49
C THR A 268 8.18 8.88 52.11
N LEU A 269 8.52 7.92 52.96
CA LEU A 269 9.56 6.94 52.70
C LEU A 269 9.23 6.09 51.47
N ASN A 270 7.99 5.60 51.37
CA ASN A 270 7.54 4.80 50.23
C ASN A 270 7.57 5.57 48.92
N GLN A 271 7.23 6.86 48.95
CA GLN A 271 7.31 7.72 47.78
C GLN A 271 8.76 7.92 47.33
N LEU A 272 9.63 8.37 48.23
CA LEU A 272 11.06 8.59 47.94
C LEU A 272 11.76 7.31 47.47
N ALA A 273 11.47 6.17 48.11
CA ALA A 273 12.04 4.88 47.72
C ALA A 273 11.57 4.45 46.33
N SER A 274 10.31 4.71 45.99
CA SER A 274 9.76 4.38 44.66
C SER A 274 10.36 5.27 43.58
N ASP A 275 10.55 6.56 43.84
CA ASP A 275 11.15 7.49 42.87
C ASP A 275 12.63 7.20 42.64
N TYR A 276 13.38 6.93 43.71
CA TYR A 276 14.78 6.48 43.62
C TYR A 276 14.91 5.17 42.84
N ALA A 277 14.09 4.17 43.19
CA ALA A 277 14.17 2.86 42.54
C ALA A 277 13.82 2.93 41.05
N LYS A 278 12.84 3.75 40.66
CA LYS A 278 12.51 3.98 39.24
C LYS A 278 13.69 4.58 38.48
N LEU A 279 14.38 5.56 39.07
CA LEU A 279 15.54 6.20 38.46
C LEU A 279 16.70 5.21 38.25
N GLU A 280 17.02 4.40 39.26
CA GLU A 280 18.10 3.42 39.18
C GLU A 280 17.75 2.25 38.25
N ALA A 281 16.51 1.77 38.28
CA ALA A 281 16.01 0.75 37.35
C ALA A 281 16.09 1.22 35.89
N GLN A 282 15.75 2.49 35.63
CA GLN A 282 15.87 3.09 34.30
C GLN A 282 17.32 3.14 33.84
N LYS A 283 18.24 3.65 34.68
CA LYS A 283 19.68 3.69 34.36
C LYS A 283 20.25 2.31 34.05
N ALA A 284 19.93 1.31 34.87
CA ALA A 284 20.39 -0.07 34.68
C ALA A 284 19.83 -0.68 33.39
N SER A 285 18.54 -0.50 33.14
CA SER A 285 17.86 -0.94 31.91
C SER A 285 18.46 -0.30 30.64
N ASP A 286 18.74 1.00 30.68
CA ASP A 286 19.34 1.73 29.55
C ASP A 286 20.78 1.27 29.27
N SER A 287 21.57 1.07 30.33
CA SER A 287 22.94 0.54 30.23
C SER A 287 22.97 -0.89 29.67
N ALA A 288 22.05 -1.75 30.14
CA ALA A 288 21.87 -3.10 29.63
C ALA A 288 21.49 -3.09 28.14
N LEU A 289 20.53 -2.26 27.73
CA LEU A 289 20.12 -2.14 26.33
C LEU A 289 21.26 -1.63 25.44
N ALA A 290 22.04 -0.65 25.91
CA ALA A 290 23.21 -0.14 25.19
C ALA A 290 24.26 -1.24 24.97
N THR A 291 24.49 -2.09 25.99
CA THR A 291 25.39 -3.24 25.90
C THR A 291 24.89 -4.26 24.88
N VAL A 292 23.59 -4.59 24.90
CA VAL A 292 22.96 -5.49 23.93
C VAL A 292 23.15 -4.98 22.50
N LYS A 293 22.87 -3.69 22.25
CA LYS A 293 23.06 -3.08 20.93
C LYS A 293 24.50 -3.15 20.47
N LYS A 294 25.46 -2.78 21.33
CA LYS A 294 26.89 -2.80 21.02
C LYS A 294 27.38 -4.22 20.68
N ASN A 295 26.99 -5.22 21.45
CA ASN A 295 27.36 -6.61 21.20
C ASN A 295 26.75 -7.12 19.89
N ALA A 296 25.48 -6.80 19.62
CA ALA A 296 24.83 -7.13 18.36
C ALA A 296 25.55 -6.51 17.16
N GLU A 297 26.01 -5.26 17.25
CA GLU A 297 26.83 -4.63 16.21
C GLU A 297 28.16 -5.35 15.99
N ILE A 298 28.87 -5.70 17.08
CA ILE A 298 30.16 -6.40 16.98
C ILE A 298 29.98 -7.76 16.28
N THR A 299 29.02 -8.57 16.75
CA THR A 299 28.70 -9.87 16.16
C THR A 299 28.29 -9.73 14.69
N ALA A 300 27.42 -8.77 14.38
CA ALA A 300 26.98 -8.52 13.01
C ALA A 300 28.14 -8.11 12.08
N LYS A 301 29.04 -7.22 12.53
CA LYS A 301 30.24 -6.83 11.76
C LYS A 301 31.15 -8.03 11.48
N GLN A 302 31.37 -8.87 12.48
CA GLN A 302 32.25 -10.04 12.37
C GLN A 302 31.69 -11.12 11.43
N ILE A 303 30.37 -11.35 11.46
CA ILE A 303 29.73 -12.29 10.53
C ILE A 303 29.73 -11.68 9.12
N ALA A 304 29.36 -10.40 8.97
CA ALA A 304 29.31 -9.71 7.69
C ALA A 304 30.69 -9.53 7.03
N SER A 305 31.78 -9.46 7.79
CA SER A 305 33.14 -9.41 7.21
C SER A 305 33.54 -10.69 6.47
N THR A 306 32.82 -11.80 6.68
CA THR A 306 32.99 -13.05 5.94
C THR A 306 31.98 -13.20 4.79
N ALA A 307 31.20 -12.15 4.50
CA ALA A 307 30.18 -12.15 3.48
C ALA A 307 30.73 -12.57 2.11
N THR A 308 30.16 -13.63 1.55
CA THR A 308 30.47 -14.04 0.18
C THR A 308 29.36 -13.58 -0.75
N VAL A 309 29.72 -12.86 -1.82
CA VAL A 309 28.78 -12.41 -2.86
C VAL A 309 28.15 -13.59 -3.63
N SER A 310 28.76 -14.77 -3.57
CA SER A 310 28.33 -15.96 -4.31
C SER A 310 26.92 -16.43 -3.95
N SER A 311 26.53 -16.34 -2.68
CA SER A 311 25.22 -16.78 -2.17
C SER A 311 24.12 -15.72 -2.31
N LEU A 312 24.47 -14.49 -2.72
CA LEU A 312 23.50 -13.45 -2.96
C LEU A 312 22.57 -13.84 -4.11
N ARG A 313 21.26 -13.78 -3.88
CA ARG A 313 20.26 -14.06 -4.90
C ARG A 313 19.88 -12.81 -5.68
N THR A 314 20.75 -12.42 -6.61
CA THR A 314 20.58 -11.19 -7.40
C THR A 314 20.38 -11.45 -8.89
N LYS A 315 20.52 -12.69 -9.33
CA LYS A 315 20.07 -13.13 -10.65
C LYS A 315 18.57 -13.45 -10.57
N ALA A 316 17.86 -13.26 -11.67
CA ALA A 316 16.51 -13.74 -11.84
C ALA A 316 16.40 -14.58 -13.11
N ASP A 317 15.48 -15.54 -13.11
CA ASP A 317 15.03 -16.24 -14.31
C ASP A 317 13.51 -16.28 -14.28
N VAL A 318 12.87 -15.87 -15.38
CA VAL A 318 11.42 -15.87 -15.54
C VAL A 318 11.05 -16.82 -16.66
N PHE A 319 10.12 -17.72 -16.39
CA PHE A 319 9.54 -18.64 -17.35
C PHE A 319 8.07 -18.33 -17.50
N ILE A 320 7.64 -17.98 -18.70
CA ILE A 320 6.22 -17.88 -19.06
C ILE A 320 5.91 -19.11 -19.90
N TYR A 321 4.95 -19.94 -19.49
CA TYR A 321 4.67 -21.20 -20.15
C TYR A 321 3.20 -21.52 -20.21
N GLY A 322 2.85 -22.40 -21.16
CA GLY A 322 1.47 -22.73 -21.45
C GLY A 322 0.66 -21.48 -21.80
N LEU A 323 1.15 -20.66 -22.73
CA LEU A 323 0.31 -19.59 -23.26
C LEU A 323 -0.84 -20.21 -24.07
N ALA A 324 -2.07 -19.79 -23.83
CA ALA A 324 -3.23 -20.14 -24.65
C ALA A 324 -4.15 -18.97 -24.94
N LEU A 325 -4.74 -19.01 -26.13
CA LEU A 325 -5.78 -18.12 -26.61
C LEU A 325 -7.01 -18.93 -27.02
N SER A 326 -8.19 -18.53 -26.57
CA SER A 326 -9.47 -19.18 -26.88
C SER A 326 -10.64 -18.19 -26.80
N ASN A 327 -11.85 -18.67 -27.06
CA ASN A 327 -13.06 -17.92 -26.73
C ASN A 327 -13.17 -17.70 -25.22
N SER A 328 -13.80 -16.59 -24.80
CA SER A 328 -14.09 -16.32 -23.40
C SER A 328 -15.06 -17.31 -22.77
N LYS A 329 -15.97 -17.86 -23.58
CA LYS A 329 -17.00 -18.81 -23.18
C LYS A 329 -16.68 -20.22 -23.70
N ASP A 330 -17.01 -21.22 -22.89
CA ASP A 330 -16.96 -22.63 -23.32
C ASP A 330 -18.16 -22.99 -24.21
N LYS A 331 -18.22 -24.24 -24.70
CA LYS A 331 -19.32 -24.74 -25.53
C LYS A 331 -20.72 -24.64 -24.88
N ASN A 332 -20.78 -24.51 -23.56
CA ASN A 332 -22.03 -24.38 -22.80
C ASN A 332 -22.35 -22.91 -22.48
N GLY A 333 -21.56 -21.96 -23.00
CA GLY A 333 -21.72 -20.53 -22.77
C GLY A 333 -21.18 -20.04 -21.43
N LYS A 334 -20.42 -20.85 -20.69
CA LYS A 334 -19.89 -20.51 -19.36
C LYS A 334 -18.53 -19.82 -19.44
N SER A 335 -18.36 -18.76 -18.67
CA SER A 335 -17.10 -18.07 -18.44
C SER A 335 -16.45 -18.52 -17.13
N SER A 336 -15.12 -18.44 -17.05
CA SER A 336 -14.39 -18.70 -15.80
C SER A 336 -13.02 -18.03 -15.86
N LEU A 337 -12.58 -17.47 -14.74
CA LEU A 337 -11.20 -17.01 -14.57
C LEU A 337 -10.29 -18.08 -13.97
N ALA A 338 -10.81 -19.27 -13.63
CA ALA A 338 -10.03 -20.38 -13.10
C ALA A 338 -9.40 -21.27 -14.16
N THR A 339 -9.94 -21.22 -15.38
CA THR A 339 -9.43 -22.02 -16.49
C THR A 339 -8.62 -21.17 -17.45
N ARG A 340 -7.43 -21.66 -17.79
CA ARG A 340 -6.46 -20.99 -18.68
C ARG A 340 -7.02 -20.72 -20.09
N TYR A 341 -7.89 -21.60 -20.59
CA TYR A 341 -8.51 -21.51 -21.90
C TYR A 341 -9.84 -22.29 -21.90
N THR A 342 -10.60 -22.19 -23.00
CA THR A 342 -11.85 -22.94 -23.23
C THR A 342 -11.72 -23.93 -24.38
N ASP A 343 -12.70 -24.81 -24.51
CA ASP A 343 -12.78 -25.77 -25.62
C ASP A 343 -13.25 -25.15 -26.95
N GLN A 344 -13.46 -23.83 -26.99
CA GLN A 344 -13.93 -23.10 -28.16
C GLN A 344 -12.86 -22.18 -28.73
N GLY A 345 -12.75 -22.18 -30.06
CA GLY A 345 -12.04 -21.12 -30.79
C GLY A 345 -12.84 -19.82 -30.78
N PHE A 346 -12.17 -18.71 -31.04
CA PHE A 346 -12.84 -17.42 -31.21
C PHE A 346 -12.74 -16.93 -32.65
N ASN A 347 -13.74 -16.17 -33.09
CA ASN A 347 -13.67 -15.45 -34.35
C ASN A 347 -13.13 -14.05 -34.08
N TRP A 348 -12.35 -13.47 -34.99
CA TRP A 348 -11.84 -12.11 -34.81
C TRP A 348 -11.98 -11.30 -36.07
N GLY A 349 -12.89 -10.32 -36.00
CA GLY A 349 -13.33 -9.56 -37.16
C GLY A 349 -14.45 -10.28 -37.93
N THR A 350 -14.93 -9.60 -38.96
CA THR A 350 -15.91 -10.10 -39.93
C THR A 350 -15.51 -9.60 -41.31
N ALA A 351 -16.15 -10.06 -42.38
CA ALA A 351 -15.90 -9.53 -43.72
C ALA A 351 -16.11 -8.00 -43.80
N ASP A 352 -17.13 -7.48 -43.12
CA ASP A 352 -17.45 -6.03 -43.10
C ASP A 352 -16.58 -5.22 -42.13
N ASN A 353 -15.94 -5.89 -41.18
CA ASN A 353 -15.08 -5.26 -40.18
C ASN A 353 -13.88 -6.18 -39.86
N PRO A 354 -12.93 -6.34 -40.82
CA PRO A 354 -11.82 -7.27 -40.69
C PRO A 354 -10.64 -6.62 -39.96
N TRP A 355 -9.59 -7.42 -39.73
CA TRP A 355 -8.26 -6.86 -39.52
C TRP A 355 -7.74 -6.29 -40.84
N LEU A 356 -7.08 -5.12 -40.79
CA LEU A 356 -6.54 -4.46 -41.96
C LEU A 356 -5.03 -4.30 -41.83
N PHE A 357 -4.29 -4.76 -42.83
CA PHE A 357 -2.91 -4.40 -43.06
C PHE A 357 -2.79 -3.59 -44.35
N HIS A 358 -2.45 -2.31 -44.25
CA HIS A 358 -2.44 -1.44 -45.43
C HIS A 358 -1.39 -0.34 -45.35
N ALA A 359 -1.06 0.23 -46.51
CA ALA A 359 -0.30 1.46 -46.59
C ALA A 359 -1.25 2.68 -46.62
N GLY A 360 -0.76 3.81 -46.13
CA GLY A 360 -1.50 5.08 -46.18
C GLY A 360 -0.55 6.27 -46.12
N ASN A 361 -1.09 7.48 -46.18
CA ASN A 361 -0.32 8.70 -45.97
C ASN A 361 -1.12 9.74 -45.18
N GLN A 362 -0.41 10.69 -44.56
CA GLN A 362 -1.01 11.79 -43.81
C GLN A 362 -0.11 13.03 -43.85
N ASP A 363 -0.70 14.20 -44.05
CA ASP A 363 -0.01 15.48 -43.91
C ASP A 363 0.19 15.82 -42.43
N VAL A 364 1.44 16.07 -42.07
CA VAL A 364 1.85 16.34 -40.68
C VAL A 364 2.85 17.49 -40.62
N GLU A 365 2.95 18.09 -39.44
CA GLU A 365 4.03 19.00 -39.07
C GLU A 365 4.74 18.41 -37.85
N GLN A 366 6.05 18.16 -37.95
CA GLN A 366 6.81 17.49 -36.89
C GLN A 366 7.99 18.34 -36.40
N PHE A 367 8.25 18.28 -35.09
CA PHE A 367 9.43 18.82 -34.40
C PHE A 367 9.62 20.35 -34.37
N SER A 368 9.32 21.08 -35.45
CA SER A 368 9.56 22.52 -35.57
C SER A 368 8.56 23.20 -36.49
N LYS A 369 8.34 24.51 -36.26
CA LYS A 369 7.44 25.33 -37.07
C LYS A 369 7.83 25.31 -38.55
N GLY A 370 6.87 25.07 -39.43
CA GLY A 370 7.02 24.99 -40.88
C GLY A 370 7.60 23.67 -41.40
N ASN A 371 7.93 22.70 -40.54
CA ASN A 371 8.43 21.39 -40.98
C ASN A 371 7.26 20.46 -41.34
N THR A 372 6.57 20.82 -42.41
CA THR A 372 5.40 20.11 -42.94
C THR A 372 5.79 19.08 -43.99
N GLY A 373 5.11 17.95 -44.03
CA GLY A 373 5.26 16.97 -45.11
C GLY A 373 4.20 15.89 -45.08
N ASN A 374 4.01 15.25 -46.24
CA ASN A 374 3.18 14.06 -46.36
C ASN A 374 4.00 12.84 -45.93
N VAL A 375 3.58 12.19 -44.85
CA VAL A 375 4.25 11.01 -44.28
C VAL A 375 3.47 9.76 -44.68
N GLY A 376 4.11 8.90 -45.47
CA GLY A 376 3.62 7.54 -45.73
C GLY A 376 3.83 6.64 -44.52
N TYR A 377 2.87 5.76 -44.26
CA TYR A 377 2.90 4.79 -43.16
C TYR A 377 2.41 3.42 -43.62
N LEU A 378 2.84 2.39 -42.89
CA LEU A 378 2.24 1.05 -42.88
C LEU A 378 1.41 0.93 -41.60
N ALA A 379 0.18 0.42 -41.72
CA ALA A 379 -0.75 0.28 -40.61
C ALA A 379 -1.18 -1.17 -40.43
N ILE A 380 -1.24 -1.59 -39.16
CA ILE A 380 -2.00 -2.76 -38.73
C ILE A 380 -3.16 -2.22 -37.90
N GLU A 381 -4.38 -2.56 -38.29
CA GLU A 381 -5.60 -2.12 -37.62
C GLU A 381 -6.43 -3.33 -37.20
N ALA A 382 -6.83 -3.35 -35.93
CA ALA A 382 -7.85 -4.27 -35.45
C ALA A 382 -9.23 -3.86 -35.99
N PRO A 383 -10.22 -4.78 -35.99
CA PRO A 383 -11.61 -4.45 -36.29
C PRO A 383 -12.06 -3.21 -35.54
N LEU A 384 -12.79 -2.33 -36.22
CA LEU A 384 -13.32 -1.10 -35.67
C LEU A 384 -14.21 -1.38 -34.44
N LYS A 385 -14.11 -0.53 -33.44
CA LYS A 385 -14.98 -0.58 -32.25
C LYS A 385 -16.29 0.13 -32.55
N LYS A 386 -17.43 -0.55 -32.38
CA LYS A 386 -18.75 0.09 -32.53
C LYS A 386 -18.98 1.19 -31.49
N ILE A 387 -19.82 2.15 -31.82
CA ILE A 387 -20.35 3.11 -30.85
C ILE A 387 -21.37 2.39 -29.97
N GLY A 388 -21.28 2.60 -28.65
CA GLY A 388 -22.09 1.86 -27.69
C GLY A 388 -21.62 0.42 -27.51
N VAL A 389 -22.56 -0.44 -27.21
CA VAL A 389 -22.34 -1.79 -26.68
C VAL A 389 -22.28 -2.78 -27.83
N ASP A 390 -21.29 -3.67 -27.80
CA ASP A 390 -21.16 -4.75 -28.78
C ASP A 390 -21.14 -6.11 -28.07
N ASP A 391 -22.30 -6.54 -27.55
CA ASP A 391 -22.46 -7.84 -26.87
C ASP A 391 -22.22 -9.04 -27.81
N ALA A 392 -22.21 -8.80 -29.12
CA ALA A 392 -21.86 -9.78 -30.16
C ALA A 392 -20.35 -9.81 -30.48
N ALA A 393 -19.54 -8.94 -29.85
CA ALA A 393 -18.10 -8.95 -30.05
C ALA A 393 -17.52 -10.26 -29.52
N ASN A 394 -16.81 -10.99 -30.38
CA ASN A 394 -16.02 -12.13 -29.94
C ASN A 394 -14.95 -11.65 -28.97
N THR A 395 -15.05 -12.13 -27.74
CA THR A 395 -14.11 -11.80 -26.70
C THR A 395 -13.11 -12.94 -26.52
N ILE A 396 -11.89 -12.55 -26.17
CA ILE A 396 -10.74 -13.44 -26.11
C ILE A 396 -10.44 -13.78 -24.67
N LYS A 397 -10.17 -15.06 -24.44
CA LYS A 397 -9.49 -15.55 -23.25
C LYS A 397 -8.01 -15.74 -23.56
N LEU A 398 -7.17 -15.14 -22.75
CA LEU A 398 -5.73 -15.38 -22.68
C LEU A 398 -5.41 -16.02 -21.33
N GLY A 399 -4.70 -17.14 -21.33
CA GLY A 399 -4.20 -17.71 -20.09
C GLY A 399 -2.77 -18.21 -20.21
N LEU A 400 -2.01 -18.07 -19.14
CA LEU A 400 -0.62 -18.51 -19.03
C LEU A 400 -0.26 -18.90 -17.60
N TRP A 401 0.84 -19.63 -17.45
CA TRP A 401 1.54 -19.80 -16.20
C TRP A 401 2.86 -19.04 -16.22
N MET A 402 3.33 -18.65 -15.04
CA MET A 402 4.59 -17.96 -14.90
C MET A 402 5.34 -18.44 -13.65
N ASP A 403 6.62 -18.76 -13.80
CA ASP A 403 7.53 -19.05 -12.70
C ASP A 403 8.66 -18.01 -12.68
N ILE A 404 8.79 -17.27 -11.59
CA ILE A 404 9.84 -16.25 -11.37
C ILE A 404 10.77 -16.78 -10.28
N PHE A 405 12.04 -17.00 -10.61
CA PHE A 405 13.05 -17.48 -9.68
C PHE A 405 14.02 -16.38 -9.28
N SER A 406 14.32 -16.29 -7.99
CA SER A 406 15.48 -15.56 -7.48
C SER A 406 16.67 -16.52 -7.36
N ARG A 407 17.75 -16.28 -8.10
CA ARG A 407 18.90 -17.19 -8.23
C ARG A 407 20.16 -16.59 -7.62
N GLN A 408 20.97 -17.46 -7.03
CA GLN A 408 22.29 -17.09 -6.48
C GLN A 408 23.24 -16.60 -7.59
N LEU A 409 24.16 -15.69 -7.25
CA LEU A 409 25.14 -15.15 -8.19
C LEU A 409 26.04 -16.24 -8.76
N ASN A 410 26.43 -17.22 -7.94
CA ASN A 410 27.23 -18.37 -8.38
C ASN A 410 26.42 -19.45 -9.10
N SER A 411 25.12 -19.27 -9.32
CA SER A 411 24.31 -20.23 -10.06
C SER A 411 24.82 -20.35 -11.50
N SER A 412 24.79 -21.60 -12.00
CA SER A 412 25.32 -21.94 -13.32
C SER A 412 24.63 -21.14 -14.42
N ASN A 413 25.43 -20.61 -15.34
CA ASN A 413 24.96 -20.03 -16.60
C ASN A 413 24.75 -21.10 -17.68
N ALA A 414 25.13 -22.35 -17.43
CA ALA A 414 24.98 -23.44 -18.37
C ALA A 414 23.49 -23.76 -18.58
N VAL A 415 23.11 -23.82 -19.84
CA VAL A 415 21.76 -24.12 -20.29
C VAL A 415 21.73 -25.56 -20.77
N ASP A 416 20.63 -26.26 -20.50
CA ASP A 416 20.34 -27.53 -21.15
C ASP A 416 20.01 -27.25 -22.62
N PRO A 417 20.70 -27.87 -23.59
CA PRO A 417 20.48 -27.59 -25.01
C PRO A 417 19.14 -28.13 -25.53
N ILE A 418 18.53 -29.09 -24.82
CA ILE A 418 17.25 -29.73 -25.19
C ILE A 418 16.07 -28.94 -24.63
N THR A 419 16.19 -28.41 -23.40
CA THR A 419 15.09 -27.65 -22.77
C THR A 419 15.26 -26.16 -22.90
N GLY A 420 16.47 -25.61 -22.96
CA GLY A 420 16.71 -24.15 -22.93
C GLY A 420 16.64 -23.54 -21.52
N ALA A 421 16.40 -24.36 -20.50
CA ALA A 421 16.42 -23.98 -19.08
C ALA A 421 17.82 -24.16 -18.47
N PRO A 422 18.15 -23.46 -17.36
CA PRO A 422 19.39 -23.70 -16.61
C PRO A 422 19.49 -25.16 -16.17
N LYS A 423 20.70 -25.74 -16.25
CA LYS A 423 20.93 -27.11 -15.77
C LYS A 423 20.77 -27.26 -14.25
N SER A 424 20.92 -26.18 -13.49
CA SER A 424 20.80 -26.17 -12.03
C SER A 424 20.54 -24.76 -11.48
N GLY A 425 20.22 -24.69 -10.18
CA GLY A 425 20.07 -23.42 -9.46
C GLY A 425 18.72 -22.73 -9.64
N LEU A 426 17.68 -23.48 -10.03
CA LEU A 426 16.28 -23.11 -9.82
C LEU A 426 15.78 -23.84 -8.58
N ASP A 427 15.25 -23.08 -7.63
CA ASP A 427 14.91 -23.55 -6.29
C ASP A 427 13.46 -23.20 -5.99
N LYS A 428 12.66 -24.19 -5.57
CA LYS A 428 11.23 -24.02 -5.30
C LYS A 428 10.99 -23.01 -4.19
N ASP A 429 11.84 -22.97 -3.17
CA ASP A 429 11.70 -22.10 -2.01
C ASP A 429 11.90 -20.61 -2.36
N TYR A 430 12.48 -20.33 -3.54
CA TYR A 430 12.77 -18.98 -4.01
C TYR A 430 12.10 -18.70 -5.37
N ARG A 431 10.92 -19.29 -5.56
CA ARG A 431 10.08 -19.16 -6.74
C ARG A 431 8.77 -18.47 -6.38
N LEU A 432 8.40 -17.46 -7.16
CA LEU A 432 7.01 -17.02 -7.26
C LEU A 432 6.39 -17.69 -8.48
N ARG A 433 5.35 -18.50 -8.26
CA ARG A 433 4.60 -19.16 -9.32
C ARG A 433 3.21 -18.56 -9.42
N THR A 434 2.75 -18.30 -10.64
CA THR A 434 1.43 -17.73 -10.88
C THR A 434 0.71 -18.39 -12.06
N GLN A 435 -0.62 -18.38 -11.99
CA GLN A 435 -1.51 -18.49 -13.15
C GLN A 435 -2.09 -17.13 -13.43
N VAL A 436 -2.02 -16.69 -14.68
CA VAL A 436 -2.64 -15.45 -15.14
C VAL A 436 -3.69 -15.81 -16.17
N VAL A 437 -4.94 -15.43 -15.92
CA VAL A 437 -6.06 -15.62 -16.84
C VAL A 437 -6.73 -14.26 -17.08
N ALA A 438 -6.77 -13.82 -18.32
CA ALA A 438 -7.49 -12.64 -18.76
C ALA A 438 -8.66 -13.10 -19.64
N ASN A 439 -9.88 -12.77 -19.26
CA ASN A 439 -11.11 -13.20 -19.91
C ASN A 439 -11.93 -11.99 -20.36
N GLY A 440 -12.64 -12.12 -21.48
CA GLY A 440 -13.45 -11.04 -22.02
C GLY A 440 -12.68 -10.03 -22.86
N LEU A 441 -11.42 -10.28 -23.23
CA LEU A 441 -10.57 -9.30 -23.88
C LEU A 441 -11.07 -8.92 -25.28
N SER A 442 -11.05 -7.63 -25.58
CA SER A 442 -11.29 -7.05 -26.90
C SER A 442 -10.19 -6.05 -27.23
N LEU A 443 -9.60 -6.18 -28.42
CA LEU A 443 -8.66 -5.19 -28.98
C LEU A 443 -9.29 -4.31 -30.06
N ASN A 444 -10.62 -4.37 -30.24
CA ASN A 444 -11.29 -3.63 -31.32
C ASN A 444 -11.02 -2.12 -31.20
N GLY A 445 -10.73 -1.48 -32.33
CA GLY A 445 -10.31 -0.09 -32.42
C GLY A 445 -8.83 0.16 -32.16
N SER A 446 -8.02 -0.87 -31.90
CA SER A 446 -6.55 -0.73 -31.81
C SER A 446 -5.93 -0.49 -33.19
N GLN A 447 -4.84 0.25 -33.21
CA GLN A 447 -4.07 0.53 -34.42
C GLN A 447 -2.59 0.74 -34.09
N VAL A 448 -1.72 0.25 -34.97
CA VAL A 448 -0.30 0.62 -35.00
C VAL A 448 0.05 1.13 -36.39
N ARG A 449 0.62 2.34 -36.46
CA ARG A 449 1.22 2.90 -37.67
C ARG A 449 2.71 2.98 -37.51
N ILE A 450 3.43 2.54 -38.53
CA ILE A 450 4.89 2.57 -38.61
C ILE A 450 5.27 3.44 -39.81
N PHE A 451 6.14 4.41 -39.61
CA PHE A 451 6.52 5.39 -40.63
C PHE A 451 7.95 5.89 -40.43
N GLN A 452 8.46 6.63 -41.40
CA GLN A 452 9.69 7.40 -41.25
C GLN A 452 9.35 8.83 -40.84
N THR A 453 10.00 9.35 -39.79
CA THR A 453 9.80 10.74 -39.36
C THR A 453 10.31 11.75 -40.39
N LEU A 454 9.84 13.00 -40.30
CA LEU A 454 10.35 14.09 -41.11
C LEU A 454 11.80 14.45 -40.75
N LYS A 455 12.43 15.24 -41.61
CA LYS A 455 13.79 15.76 -41.33
C LYS A 455 13.77 16.59 -40.05
N SER A 456 14.84 16.50 -39.27
CA SER A 456 14.98 17.22 -38.01
C SER A 456 16.43 17.64 -37.77
N THR A 457 16.64 18.75 -37.07
CA THR A 457 17.96 19.17 -36.58
C THR A 457 18.41 18.32 -35.39
N ASN A 458 17.47 17.68 -34.68
CA ASN A 458 17.79 16.67 -33.69
C ASN A 458 18.13 15.36 -34.41
N THR A 459 19.39 14.93 -34.30
CA THR A 459 19.90 13.73 -34.96
C THR A 459 19.14 12.46 -34.58
N ASN A 460 18.61 12.39 -33.35
CA ASN A 460 17.84 11.24 -32.89
C ASN A 460 16.46 11.15 -33.57
N TYR A 461 15.93 12.29 -34.06
CA TYR A 461 14.58 12.38 -34.62
C TYR A 461 14.58 12.44 -36.14
N ASN A 462 15.74 12.66 -36.75
CA ASN A 462 15.88 12.96 -38.17
C ASN A 462 15.71 11.70 -39.04
N GLN A 463 14.57 11.59 -39.73
CA GLN A 463 14.29 10.48 -40.65
C GLN A 463 14.45 9.09 -40.01
N THR A 464 14.05 8.98 -38.74
CA THR A 464 14.13 7.76 -37.94
C THR A 464 12.86 6.92 -38.06
N LEU A 465 12.90 5.70 -37.54
CA LEU A 465 11.71 4.84 -37.44
C LEU A 465 10.76 5.42 -36.39
N GLY A 466 9.60 5.89 -36.86
CA GLY A 466 8.50 6.40 -36.07
C GLY A 466 7.35 5.40 -35.96
N LEU A 467 6.67 5.45 -34.83
CA LEU A 467 5.50 4.68 -34.51
C LEU A 467 4.44 5.60 -33.88
N ALA A 468 3.19 5.38 -34.28
CA ALA A 468 2.01 5.96 -33.66
C ALA A 468 1.04 4.82 -33.35
N SER A 469 0.70 4.62 -32.08
CA SER A 469 -0.06 3.46 -31.67
C SER A 469 -1.18 3.81 -30.70
N LEU A 470 -2.33 3.20 -30.94
CA LEU A 470 -3.46 3.14 -30.03
C LEU A 470 -3.69 1.66 -29.72
N ILE A 471 -3.43 1.25 -28.48
CA ILE A 471 -3.62 -0.12 -28.02
C ILE A 471 -4.78 -0.14 -27.04
N ARG A 472 -5.82 -0.91 -27.36
CA ARG A 472 -7.00 -1.09 -26.52
C ARG A 472 -7.00 -2.52 -26.01
N ILE A 473 -7.11 -2.68 -24.69
CA ILE A 473 -7.23 -3.96 -24.00
C ILE A 473 -8.41 -3.78 -23.06
N ASN A 474 -9.61 -3.95 -23.62
CA ASN A 474 -10.87 -3.74 -22.90
C ASN A 474 -11.52 -5.08 -22.61
N THR A 475 -12.23 -5.17 -21.49
CA THR A 475 -12.95 -6.39 -21.10
C THR A 475 -14.44 -6.18 -20.96
N ASN A 476 -14.89 -4.92 -20.85
CA ASN A 476 -16.27 -4.63 -20.55
C ASN A 476 -16.70 -3.26 -21.07
N ASP A 477 -17.63 -3.23 -22.00
CA ASP A 477 -18.20 -1.99 -22.54
C ASP A 477 -19.22 -1.33 -21.60
N HIS A 478 -19.69 -2.08 -20.60
CA HIS A 478 -20.68 -1.69 -19.59
C HIS A 478 -20.07 -1.68 -18.18
N ALA A 479 -19.05 -0.87 -17.98
CA ALA A 479 -18.40 -0.79 -16.68
C ALA A 479 -19.30 -0.10 -15.63
N GLU A 480 -20.27 0.71 -16.05
CA GLU A 480 -21.11 1.52 -15.17
C GLU A 480 -22.15 0.72 -14.37
N THR A 481 -22.54 -0.46 -14.86
CA THR A 481 -23.54 -1.33 -14.23
C THR A 481 -22.94 -2.53 -13.50
N LEU A 482 -21.62 -2.72 -13.58
CA LEU A 482 -20.92 -3.84 -12.94
C LEU A 482 -21.14 -3.83 -11.43
N SER A 483 -21.52 -4.97 -10.87
CA SER A 483 -21.76 -5.17 -9.43
C SER A 483 -20.99 -6.36 -8.90
N ILE A 484 -20.52 -6.31 -7.64
CA ILE A 484 -19.90 -7.46 -6.95
C ILE A 484 -20.85 -8.68 -6.90
N ASN A 485 -22.16 -8.45 -7.04
CA ASN A 485 -23.18 -9.48 -6.99
C ASN A 485 -23.49 -10.11 -8.36
N ASP A 486 -22.85 -9.64 -9.44
CA ASP A 486 -23.08 -10.18 -10.78
C ASP A 486 -22.69 -11.65 -10.86
N SER A 487 -23.57 -12.48 -11.40
CA SER A 487 -23.34 -13.93 -11.52
C SER A 487 -22.28 -14.32 -12.56
N ASP A 488 -21.90 -13.39 -13.44
CA ASP A 488 -20.96 -13.61 -14.56
C ASP A 488 -19.74 -12.67 -14.50
N LEU A 489 -19.31 -12.26 -13.29
CA LEU A 489 -18.11 -11.43 -13.11
C LEU A 489 -16.87 -11.99 -13.81
N ASP A 490 -16.74 -13.31 -13.84
CA ASP A 490 -15.62 -14.01 -14.45
C ASP A 490 -15.60 -13.94 -15.98
N ALA A 491 -16.65 -13.44 -16.65
CA ALA A 491 -16.63 -13.18 -18.08
C ALA A 491 -15.72 -12.02 -18.48
N ARG A 492 -15.44 -11.09 -17.56
CA ARG A 492 -14.82 -9.80 -17.87
C ARG A 492 -13.80 -9.44 -16.79
N GLY A 493 -12.62 -10.02 -16.85
CA GLY A 493 -11.63 -9.79 -15.81
C GLY A 493 -10.27 -10.40 -16.05
N ILE A 494 -9.34 -10.07 -15.16
CA ILE A 494 -8.02 -10.67 -15.08
C ILE A 494 -7.87 -11.27 -13.69
N ARG A 495 -7.46 -12.54 -13.62
CA ARG A 495 -7.11 -13.22 -12.39
C ARG A 495 -5.62 -13.54 -12.39
N ILE A 496 -4.98 -13.28 -11.26
CA ILE A 496 -3.63 -13.72 -10.93
C ILE A 496 -3.72 -14.57 -9.67
N SER A 497 -3.45 -15.86 -9.79
CA SER A 497 -3.50 -16.83 -8.69
C SER A 497 -2.11 -17.39 -8.41
N THR A 498 -1.84 -17.71 -7.15
CA THR A 498 -0.55 -18.25 -6.69
C THR A 498 -0.69 -19.58 -5.96
N ALA A 499 -1.88 -19.87 -5.42
CA ALA A 499 -2.12 -21.10 -4.67
C ALA A 499 -2.38 -22.27 -5.62
N ALA A 500 -1.61 -23.35 -5.49
CA ALA A 500 -1.97 -24.63 -6.06
C ALA A 500 -3.28 -25.14 -5.43
N ARG A 501 -4.03 -25.98 -6.15
CA ARG A 501 -5.26 -26.59 -5.62
C ARG A 501 -4.98 -27.52 -4.43
N SER A 502 -3.82 -28.17 -4.46
CA SER A 502 -3.26 -29.00 -3.40
C SER A 502 -1.73 -29.04 -3.54
N ASP A 503 -1.01 -29.52 -2.53
CA ASP A 503 0.45 -29.67 -2.60
C ASP A 503 0.89 -30.60 -3.74
N LEU A 504 0.06 -31.60 -4.07
CA LEU A 504 0.31 -32.53 -5.19
C LEU A 504 0.12 -31.85 -6.56
N ASP A 505 -0.69 -30.79 -6.61
CA ASP A 505 -1.00 -30.05 -7.83
C ASP A 505 0.02 -28.94 -8.14
N ASP A 506 1.00 -28.66 -7.26
CA ASP A 506 2.09 -27.71 -7.56
C ASP A 506 3.19 -28.34 -8.45
N GLY A 507 3.06 -29.60 -8.84
CA GLY A 507 4.01 -30.25 -9.73
C GLY A 507 5.33 -30.68 -9.07
N THR A 508 5.95 -31.70 -9.67
CA THR A 508 7.09 -32.40 -9.08
C THR A 508 8.41 -31.63 -9.24
N ALA A 509 8.55 -30.83 -10.29
CA ALA A 509 9.76 -30.07 -10.59
C ALA A 509 9.73 -28.62 -10.10
N ALA A 510 10.91 -27.97 -10.05
CA ALA A 510 11.00 -26.54 -9.81
C ALA A 510 10.17 -25.74 -10.84
N THR A 511 10.25 -26.13 -12.11
CA THR A 511 9.40 -25.65 -13.19
C THR A 511 9.22 -26.74 -14.25
N PRO A 512 8.01 -26.90 -14.84
CA PRO A 512 7.80 -27.75 -16.01
C PRO A 512 8.78 -27.48 -17.15
N ALA A 513 9.30 -26.24 -17.26
CA ALA A 513 10.29 -25.86 -18.26
C ALA A 513 11.65 -26.59 -18.12
N MET A 514 11.98 -27.13 -16.94
CA MET A 514 13.27 -27.82 -16.71
C MET A 514 13.26 -29.28 -17.12
N ASP A 515 12.19 -30.01 -16.79
CA ASP A 515 12.15 -31.46 -16.86
C ASP A 515 10.96 -32.01 -17.64
N ARG A 516 10.13 -31.13 -18.22
CA ARG A 516 8.90 -31.46 -18.95
C ARG A 516 7.86 -32.18 -18.07
N SER A 517 7.90 -31.96 -16.77
CA SER A 517 6.85 -32.39 -15.86
C SER A 517 5.50 -31.72 -16.17
N ALA A 518 4.44 -32.27 -15.61
CA ALA A 518 3.09 -31.73 -15.77
C ALA A 518 2.99 -30.30 -15.20
N ALA A 519 2.23 -29.45 -15.88
CA ALA A 519 1.93 -28.11 -15.39
C ALA A 519 1.10 -28.14 -14.08
N PRO A 520 1.27 -27.13 -13.20
CA PRO A 520 0.54 -27.04 -11.96
C PRO A 520 -0.96 -26.76 -12.17
N ILE A 521 -1.80 -27.22 -11.24
CA ILE A 521 -3.21 -26.83 -11.13
C ILE A 521 -3.38 -25.87 -9.96
N PHE A 522 -4.01 -24.74 -10.24
CA PHE A 522 -4.28 -23.70 -9.25
C PHE A 522 -5.62 -23.92 -8.57
N ASN A 523 -5.75 -23.43 -7.35
CA ASN A 523 -7.03 -23.35 -6.64
C ASN A 523 -8.05 -22.63 -7.55
N GLU A 524 -9.33 -22.98 -7.48
CA GLU A 524 -10.31 -22.41 -8.41
C GLU A 524 -10.77 -21.00 -8.03
N LYS A 525 -10.52 -20.58 -6.78
CA LYS A 525 -11.07 -19.35 -6.18
C LYS A 525 -10.01 -18.35 -5.78
N GLU A 526 -8.83 -18.77 -5.34
CA GLU A 526 -7.80 -17.88 -4.79
C GLU A 526 -7.25 -16.86 -5.81
N GLY A 527 -6.90 -15.67 -5.33
CA GLY A 527 -6.01 -14.77 -6.07
C GLY A 527 -6.51 -13.35 -6.13
N LEU A 528 -5.77 -12.56 -6.90
CA LEU A 528 -6.12 -11.19 -7.26
C LEU A 528 -6.98 -11.18 -8.51
N TYR A 529 -8.18 -10.63 -8.40
CA TYR A 529 -9.12 -10.39 -9.48
C TYR A 529 -9.16 -8.90 -9.78
N LEU A 530 -9.00 -8.56 -11.06
CA LEU A 530 -9.25 -7.25 -11.62
C LEU A 530 -10.47 -7.42 -12.53
N TYR A 531 -11.65 -7.04 -12.05
CA TYR A 531 -12.88 -7.09 -12.82
C TYR A 531 -13.02 -5.85 -13.70
N SER A 532 -13.54 -6.05 -14.92
CA SER A 532 -13.75 -4.99 -15.90
C SER A 532 -12.53 -4.08 -16.19
N PRO A 533 -11.28 -4.60 -16.32
CA PRO A 533 -10.15 -3.79 -16.74
C PRO A 533 -10.34 -3.31 -18.18
N ASN A 534 -10.30 -2.00 -18.36
CA ASN A 534 -10.38 -1.30 -19.62
C ASN A 534 -9.16 -0.39 -19.76
N ILE A 535 -8.21 -0.80 -20.59
CA ILE A 535 -6.90 -0.18 -20.73
C ILE A 535 -6.78 0.33 -22.17
N ASN A 536 -6.71 1.65 -22.35
CA ASN A 536 -6.61 2.29 -23.66
C ASN A 536 -5.37 3.17 -23.67
N LEU A 537 -4.31 2.71 -24.33
CA LEU A 537 -3.00 3.35 -24.34
C LEU A 537 -2.75 4.02 -25.68
N VAL A 538 -2.49 5.33 -25.63
CA VAL A 538 -2.01 6.11 -26.77
C VAL A 538 -0.50 6.30 -26.63
N LEU A 539 0.27 5.65 -27.50
CA LEU A 539 1.72 5.72 -27.56
C LEU A 539 2.14 6.53 -28.79
N GLY A 540 2.27 7.83 -28.58
CA GLY A 540 2.58 8.79 -29.63
C GLY A 540 1.47 8.94 -30.67
N ASN A 541 1.67 9.85 -31.59
CA ASN A 541 0.81 10.06 -32.75
C ASN A 541 1.65 10.58 -33.93
N MET A 542 1.02 10.86 -35.06
CA MET A 542 1.72 11.32 -36.27
C MET A 542 2.39 12.71 -36.10
N TYR A 543 1.98 13.53 -35.13
CA TYR A 543 2.57 14.83 -34.79
C TYR A 543 3.61 14.73 -33.66
N GLN A 544 3.52 13.69 -32.83
CA GLN A 544 4.44 13.36 -31.73
C GLN A 544 4.79 11.86 -31.79
N PRO A 545 5.68 11.45 -32.69
CA PRO A 545 6.01 10.04 -32.87
C PRO A 545 6.67 9.45 -31.63
N PHE A 546 6.39 8.16 -31.38
CA PHE A 546 7.31 7.28 -30.67
C PHE A 546 8.42 6.89 -31.64
N ILE A 547 9.68 7.05 -31.25
CA ILE A 547 10.82 6.77 -32.11
C ILE A 547 11.69 5.65 -31.52
N VAL A 548 12.28 4.87 -32.42
CA VAL A 548 13.39 3.99 -32.11
C VAL A 548 14.64 4.59 -32.74
N GLY A 549 15.63 4.91 -31.91
CA GLY A 549 16.86 5.56 -32.36
C GLY A 549 18.10 5.01 -31.65
N SER A 550 19.23 5.64 -31.92
CA SER A 550 20.48 5.35 -31.23
C SER A 550 21.18 6.63 -30.76
N GLU A 551 21.85 6.54 -29.62
CA GLU A 551 22.71 7.61 -29.10
C GLU A 551 24.02 6.99 -28.61
N GLY A 552 25.06 7.14 -29.42
CA GLY A 552 26.28 6.35 -29.29
C GLY A 552 26.00 4.88 -29.63
N ARG A 553 26.32 3.98 -28.70
CA ARG A 553 26.05 2.52 -28.82
C ARG A 553 24.71 2.09 -28.23
N ASN A 554 23.98 3.01 -27.59
CA ASN A 554 22.76 2.68 -26.88
C ASN A 554 21.54 2.81 -27.79
N ILE A 555 20.55 1.94 -27.58
CA ILE A 555 19.22 2.03 -28.19
C ILE A 555 18.39 3.01 -27.36
N ILE A 556 17.61 3.85 -28.04
CA ILE A 556 16.65 4.76 -27.44
C ILE A 556 15.25 4.40 -27.91
N LEU A 557 14.33 4.34 -26.97
CA LEU A 557 12.90 4.32 -27.17
C LEU A 557 12.34 5.63 -26.61
N GLU A 558 11.77 6.47 -27.46
CA GLU A 558 11.37 7.82 -27.05
C GLU A 558 10.03 8.25 -27.64
N VAL A 559 9.05 8.59 -26.80
CA VAL A 559 7.93 9.44 -27.23
C VAL A 559 8.48 10.85 -27.33
N THR A 560 8.60 11.38 -28.54
CA THR A 560 9.26 12.66 -28.79
C THR A 560 8.64 13.81 -28.00
N ARG A 561 9.45 14.79 -27.62
CA ARG A 561 8.98 15.96 -26.89
C ARG A 561 8.02 16.78 -27.75
N ILE A 562 6.90 17.21 -27.17
CA ILE A 562 5.99 18.17 -27.82
C ILE A 562 6.69 19.53 -27.94
N PRO A 563 6.92 20.07 -29.15
CA PRO A 563 7.52 21.37 -29.32
C PRO A 563 6.51 22.50 -29.01
N ASN A 564 7.00 23.67 -28.61
CA ASN A 564 6.17 24.86 -28.43
C ASN A 564 5.80 25.49 -29.78
N VAL A 565 5.04 24.76 -30.59
CA VAL A 565 4.57 25.14 -31.93
C VAL A 565 3.06 24.98 -31.97
N PRO A 566 2.27 26.07 -32.11
CA PRO A 566 0.81 26.04 -32.05
C PRO A 566 0.13 25.01 -32.96
N SER A 567 0.59 24.88 -34.21
CA SER A 567 0.05 23.92 -35.17
C SER A 567 0.34 22.45 -34.83
N ILE A 568 1.29 22.18 -33.93
CA ILE A 568 1.64 20.84 -33.45
C ILE A 568 0.93 20.55 -32.14
N TYR A 569 1.11 21.40 -31.12
CA TYR A 569 0.55 21.11 -29.79
C TYR A 569 -0.99 21.12 -29.81
N SER A 570 -1.63 21.91 -30.69
CA SER A 570 -3.09 21.92 -30.83
C SER A 570 -3.64 20.59 -31.35
N LYS A 571 -2.83 19.79 -32.04
CA LYS A 571 -3.22 18.43 -32.46
C LYS A 571 -3.15 17.42 -31.33
N ILE A 572 -2.58 17.78 -30.18
CA ILE A 572 -2.27 16.86 -29.09
C ILE A 572 -3.04 17.23 -27.83
N TYR A 573 -3.00 18.50 -27.42
CA TYR A 573 -3.63 18.98 -26.19
C TYR A 573 -5.14 19.11 -26.31
N THR A 574 -5.81 18.87 -25.19
CA THR A 574 -7.24 19.16 -24.98
C THR A 574 -7.37 20.58 -24.44
N TYR A 575 -8.39 21.31 -24.92
CA TYR A 575 -8.72 22.62 -24.36
C TYR A 575 -9.69 22.47 -23.19
N TYR A 576 -9.30 22.96 -22.01
CA TYR A 576 -10.12 22.93 -20.80
C TYR A 576 -10.74 24.31 -20.56
N THR A 577 -12.07 24.39 -20.66
CA THR A 577 -12.87 25.63 -20.56
C THR A 577 -13.17 26.05 -19.12
N ASP A 578 -12.88 25.18 -18.15
CA ASP A 578 -13.13 25.35 -16.71
C ASP A 578 -11.99 26.07 -15.98
N ILE A 579 -10.92 26.47 -16.68
CA ILE A 579 -9.83 27.27 -16.14
C ILE A 579 -10.20 28.76 -16.20
N PRO A 580 -10.38 29.46 -15.06
CA PRO A 580 -10.77 30.86 -15.03
C PRO A 580 -9.75 31.75 -15.77
N GLY A 581 -10.22 32.58 -16.71
CA GLY A 581 -9.39 33.49 -17.50
C GLY A 581 -8.92 32.97 -18.87
N ASN A 582 -9.29 31.74 -19.24
CA ASN A 582 -8.96 31.13 -20.53
C ASN A 582 -10.13 31.25 -21.52
N SER A 583 -10.38 32.45 -22.07
CA SER A 583 -11.42 32.71 -23.10
C SER A 583 -10.86 32.82 -24.53
N THR A 584 -9.55 32.98 -24.66
CA THR A 584 -8.77 32.93 -25.91
C THR A 584 -7.41 32.33 -25.56
N GLY A 585 -7.00 31.23 -26.19
CA GLY A 585 -5.67 30.67 -25.93
C GLY A 585 -4.59 31.70 -26.21
N THR A 586 -3.50 31.71 -25.43
CA THR A 586 -2.36 32.66 -25.47
C THR A 586 -1.61 32.74 -26.82
N SER A 587 -2.12 32.09 -27.87
CA SER A 587 -1.52 31.96 -29.20
C SER A 587 -2.48 32.27 -30.35
N GLY A 588 -3.66 32.85 -30.08
CA GLY A 588 -4.68 33.10 -31.12
C GLY A 588 -5.44 31.85 -31.57
N LEU A 589 -5.35 30.78 -30.78
CA LEU A 589 -6.10 29.54 -30.99
C LEU A 589 -7.43 29.57 -30.23
N THR A 590 -8.44 28.97 -30.84
CA THR A 590 -9.80 28.77 -30.30
C THR A 590 -9.97 27.33 -29.81
N VAL A 591 -11.05 27.08 -29.07
CA VAL A 591 -11.42 25.72 -28.62
C VAL A 591 -11.46 24.72 -29.78
N ALA A 592 -11.92 25.16 -30.96
CA ALA A 592 -12.05 24.32 -32.15
C ALA A 592 -10.70 23.86 -32.73
N ASP A 593 -9.61 24.55 -32.42
CA ASP A 593 -8.27 24.22 -32.93
C ASP A 593 -7.65 23.04 -32.18
N PHE A 594 -8.01 22.86 -30.91
CA PHE A 594 -7.51 21.77 -30.07
C PHE A 594 -8.23 20.46 -30.42
N LYS A 595 -7.45 19.45 -30.82
CA LYS A 595 -7.95 18.13 -31.23
C LYS A 595 -7.64 17.03 -30.21
N GLY A 596 -6.99 17.37 -29.10
CA GLY A 596 -6.72 16.43 -28.04
C GLY A 596 -8.01 15.89 -27.43
N SER A 597 -8.02 14.58 -27.20
CA SER A 597 -9.12 13.89 -26.53
C SER A 597 -8.62 12.63 -25.87
N THR A 598 -9.37 12.18 -24.87
CA THR A 598 -9.09 10.96 -24.13
C THR A 598 -9.73 9.76 -24.80
N CYS A 599 -8.95 8.69 -24.96
CA CYS A 599 -9.45 7.39 -25.36
C CYS A 599 -9.86 6.59 -24.14
N ASN A 600 -11.14 6.34 -23.95
CA ASN A 600 -11.68 5.44 -22.94
C ASN A 600 -12.57 4.36 -23.58
N VAL A 601 -13.16 3.49 -22.75
CA VAL A 601 -13.97 2.38 -23.25
C VAL A 601 -15.20 2.85 -24.04
N TYR A 602 -15.81 3.95 -23.62
CA TYR A 602 -17.02 4.49 -24.21
C TYR A 602 -16.77 5.36 -25.45
N THR A 603 -15.63 6.06 -25.51
CA THR A 603 -15.32 6.99 -26.60
C THR A 603 -13.82 7.11 -26.80
N CYS A 604 -13.38 7.07 -28.06
CA CYS A 604 -11.99 7.21 -28.42
C CYS A 604 -11.86 8.09 -29.67
N GLY A 605 -11.74 9.41 -29.49
CA GLY A 605 -11.61 10.33 -30.62
C GLY A 605 -12.90 10.51 -31.44
N THR A 606 -12.76 10.99 -32.67
CA THR A 606 -13.88 11.35 -33.56
C THR A 606 -14.49 10.12 -34.21
N GLU A 607 -15.80 9.93 -34.05
CA GLU A 607 -16.56 8.83 -34.62
C GLU A 607 -16.36 8.71 -36.14
N ILE A 608 -16.32 7.46 -36.63
CA ILE A 608 -16.05 7.12 -38.03
C ILE A 608 -17.17 6.25 -38.61
N LYS A 609 -17.34 6.36 -39.93
CA LYS A 609 -18.25 5.55 -40.72
C LYS A 609 -17.60 4.22 -41.10
N GLY A 610 -18.39 3.17 -41.30
CA GLY A 610 -17.88 1.89 -41.79
C GLY A 610 -17.55 1.96 -43.28
N ASN A 611 -18.41 2.64 -44.04
CA ASN A 611 -18.21 2.97 -45.43
C ASN A 611 -18.32 4.48 -45.65
N SER A 612 -17.61 4.98 -46.66
CA SER A 612 -17.71 6.36 -47.14
C SER A 612 -19.15 6.81 -47.48
N THR A 613 -20.01 5.87 -47.87
CA THR A 613 -21.41 6.10 -48.25
C THR A 613 -22.38 6.09 -47.05
N ASP A 614 -21.95 5.67 -45.86
CA ASP A 614 -22.85 5.58 -44.71
C ASP A 614 -23.39 6.96 -44.32
N ALA A 615 -24.67 7.04 -43.96
CA ALA A 615 -25.28 8.30 -43.53
C ALA A 615 -24.76 8.77 -42.16
N THR A 616 -24.46 7.83 -41.26
CA THR A 616 -24.08 8.10 -39.85
C THR A 616 -22.82 7.33 -39.46
N ALA A 617 -22.07 7.88 -38.51
CA ALA A 617 -20.93 7.17 -37.93
C ALA A 617 -21.44 6.03 -37.02
N SER A 618 -20.85 4.86 -37.15
CA SER A 618 -21.22 3.66 -36.39
C SER A 618 -20.08 3.14 -35.51
N TYR A 619 -18.88 3.71 -35.66
CA TYR A 619 -17.67 3.26 -34.98
C TYR A 619 -16.99 4.39 -34.23
N GLN A 620 -16.34 4.06 -33.12
CA GLN A 620 -15.48 4.98 -32.39
C GLN A 620 -14.27 5.37 -33.25
N GLY A 621 -13.74 6.55 -32.99
CA GLY A 621 -12.53 7.03 -33.63
C GLY A 621 -11.26 6.32 -33.17
N ARG A 622 -10.15 6.81 -33.71
CA ARG A 622 -8.78 6.32 -33.43
C ARG A 622 -7.74 7.45 -33.34
N ASN A 623 -8.19 8.70 -33.31
CA ASN A 623 -7.35 9.91 -33.28
C ASN A 623 -7.23 10.55 -31.89
N ALA A 624 -7.60 9.82 -30.83
CA ALA A 624 -7.38 10.27 -29.46
C ALA A 624 -5.90 10.37 -29.13
N THR A 625 -5.55 11.25 -28.19
CA THR A 625 -4.16 11.60 -27.86
C THR A 625 -3.79 11.32 -26.41
N HIS A 626 -4.79 11.09 -25.55
CA HIS A 626 -4.61 10.78 -24.13
C HIS A 626 -5.10 9.36 -23.85
N SER A 627 -4.39 8.69 -22.95
CA SER A 627 -4.67 7.32 -22.51
C SER A 627 -5.64 7.29 -21.33
N SER A 628 -6.26 6.14 -21.12
CA SER A 628 -7.06 5.84 -19.93
C SER A 628 -6.81 4.43 -19.42
N ILE A 629 -6.97 4.24 -18.12
CA ILE A 629 -6.94 2.95 -17.43
C ILE A 629 -8.08 2.97 -16.42
N ALA A 630 -9.04 2.08 -16.58
CA ALA A 630 -10.13 1.88 -15.64
C ALA A 630 -10.23 0.41 -15.24
N ILE A 631 -10.55 0.16 -13.98
CA ILE A 631 -10.81 -1.19 -13.45
C ILE A 631 -12.06 -1.08 -12.57
N GLY A 632 -13.01 -1.97 -12.81
CA GLY A 632 -14.21 -2.09 -12.01
C GLY A 632 -15.39 -1.23 -12.45
N THR A 633 -16.27 -0.94 -11.49
CA THR A 633 -17.50 -0.16 -11.67
C THR A 633 -17.16 1.31 -11.95
N VAL A 634 -17.21 1.71 -13.22
CA VAL A 634 -16.77 3.02 -13.70
C VAL A 634 -17.79 3.61 -14.67
N GLU A 635 -18.23 4.84 -14.41
CA GLU A 635 -19.16 5.57 -15.28
C GLU A 635 -18.46 6.65 -16.12
N LYS A 636 -19.09 7.01 -17.22
CA LYS A 636 -18.69 8.14 -18.05
C LYS A 636 -19.39 9.42 -17.59
N LEU A 637 -18.63 10.48 -17.37
CA LEU A 637 -19.12 11.82 -17.11
C LEU A 637 -19.40 12.61 -18.41
N PRO A 638 -20.20 13.69 -18.39
CA PRO A 638 -20.54 14.47 -19.58
C PRO A 638 -19.35 15.04 -20.36
N ASN A 639 -18.23 15.30 -19.68
CA ASN A 639 -16.99 15.81 -20.29
C ASN A 639 -16.10 14.71 -20.88
N ASN A 640 -16.62 13.49 -21.07
CA ASN A 640 -15.87 12.32 -21.54
C ASN A 640 -14.72 11.89 -20.61
N LEU A 641 -14.84 12.21 -19.32
CA LEU A 641 -13.97 11.63 -18.28
C LEU A 641 -14.62 10.43 -17.59
N LEU A 642 -13.80 9.53 -17.10
CA LEU A 642 -14.24 8.38 -16.29
C LEU A 642 -14.29 8.72 -14.79
N ASN A 643 -15.33 8.22 -14.10
CA ASN A 643 -15.46 8.29 -12.65
C ASN A 643 -15.64 6.89 -12.05
N ALA A 644 -14.82 6.56 -11.04
CA ALA A 644 -14.98 5.31 -10.29
C ALA A 644 -16.12 5.45 -9.29
N LYS A 645 -17.12 4.57 -9.37
CA LYS A 645 -18.25 4.59 -8.43
C LYS A 645 -17.81 4.13 -7.04
N SER A 646 -18.37 4.76 -6.02
CA SER A 646 -18.12 4.45 -4.60
C SER A 646 -19.33 3.83 -3.90
N THR A 647 -20.25 3.20 -4.65
CA THR A 647 -21.43 2.53 -4.09
C THR A 647 -21.05 1.26 -3.34
N ALA A 648 -21.92 0.79 -2.44
CA ALA A 648 -21.67 -0.42 -1.65
C ALA A 648 -21.48 -1.69 -2.51
N GLU A 649 -22.01 -1.69 -3.73
CA GLU A 649 -21.93 -2.80 -4.67
C GLU A 649 -20.82 -2.64 -5.72
N ALA A 650 -20.11 -1.50 -5.72
CA ALA A 650 -19.02 -1.26 -6.67
C ALA A 650 -17.91 -2.30 -6.48
N THR A 651 -17.37 -2.80 -7.60
CA THR A 651 -16.36 -3.85 -7.61
C THR A 651 -15.28 -3.55 -8.64
N GLY A 652 -14.08 -4.07 -8.43
CA GLY A 652 -12.99 -3.95 -9.39
C GLY A 652 -11.81 -4.80 -8.95
N ILE A 653 -11.05 -4.31 -7.98
CA ILE A 653 -9.88 -4.99 -7.43
C ILE A 653 -10.33 -5.84 -6.23
N VAL A 654 -10.32 -7.16 -6.38
CA VAL A 654 -10.80 -8.10 -5.37
C VAL A 654 -9.74 -9.15 -5.06
N PHE A 655 -9.40 -9.33 -3.79
CA PHE A 655 -8.60 -10.47 -3.33
C PHE A 655 -9.53 -11.56 -2.84
N LYS A 656 -9.31 -12.81 -3.28
CA LYS A 656 -10.03 -13.97 -2.77
C LYS A 656 -9.07 -14.95 -2.11
N ASP A 657 -9.44 -15.47 -0.95
CA ASP A 657 -8.72 -16.57 -0.30
C ASP A 657 -9.02 -17.93 -0.96
N ILE A 658 -8.42 -19.01 -0.43
CA ILE A 658 -8.62 -20.37 -0.94
C ILE A 658 -10.07 -20.89 -0.80
N ASN A 659 -10.87 -20.27 0.07
CA ASN A 659 -12.28 -20.62 0.29
C ASN A 659 -13.21 -19.76 -0.60
N GLY A 660 -12.69 -18.69 -1.21
CA GLY A 660 -13.42 -17.71 -2.00
C GLY A 660 -13.93 -16.51 -1.21
N GLN A 661 -13.52 -16.35 0.05
CA GLN A 661 -13.84 -15.15 0.82
C GLN A 661 -13.16 -13.94 0.19
N SER A 662 -13.96 -12.92 -0.11
CA SER A 662 -13.55 -11.79 -0.94
C SER A 662 -13.30 -10.54 -0.09
N THR A 663 -12.15 -9.92 -0.30
CA THR A 663 -11.85 -8.55 0.14
C THR A 663 -11.87 -7.66 -1.09
N ASN A 664 -12.92 -6.84 -1.22
CA ASN A 664 -13.10 -5.92 -2.33
C ASN A 664 -12.49 -4.55 -1.99
N LEU A 665 -11.55 -4.08 -2.82
CA LEU A 665 -10.89 -2.79 -2.70
C LEU A 665 -11.55 -1.70 -3.56
N GLY A 666 -12.60 -2.05 -4.32
CA GLY A 666 -13.37 -1.14 -5.15
C GLY A 666 -12.78 -0.93 -6.56
N SER A 667 -13.16 0.19 -7.17
CA SER A 667 -12.86 0.53 -8.56
C SER A 667 -11.82 1.64 -8.65
N VAL A 668 -11.18 1.76 -9.82
CA VAL A 668 -10.25 2.86 -10.12
C VAL A 668 -10.46 3.35 -11.55
N ALA A 669 -10.35 4.67 -11.74
CA ALA A 669 -10.35 5.31 -13.04
C ALA A 669 -9.18 6.31 -13.09
N ILE A 670 -8.32 6.14 -14.08
CA ILE A 670 -7.24 7.05 -14.44
C ILE A 670 -7.51 7.48 -15.87
N ASP A 671 -7.74 8.76 -16.07
CA ASP A 671 -8.16 9.28 -17.37
C ASP A 671 -7.34 10.51 -17.76
N GLY A 672 -7.20 10.75 -19.06
CA GLY A 672 -6.50 11.90 -19.60
C GLY A 672 -4.98 11.83 -19.46
N VAL A 673 -4.39 10.63 -19.43
CA VAL A 673 -2.94 10.46 -19.31
C VAL A 673 -2.25 10.81 -20.63
N LEU A 674 -1.53 11.94 -20.66
CA LEU A 674 -0.72 12.37 -21.79
C LEU A 674 0.77 12.19 -21.52
N ILE A 675 1.47 11.55 -22.44
CA ILE A 675 2.93 11.50 -22.43
C ILE A 675 3.46 12.73 -23.16
N GLN A 676 3.89 13.76 -22.42
CA GLN A 676 4.51 14.94 -23.04
C GLN A 676 5.90 14.65 -23.61
N HIS A 677 6.66 13.81 -22.91
CA HIS A 677 7.98 13.32 -23.30
C HIS A 677 8.31 12.09 -22.45
N LEU A 678 8.74 11.00 -23.07
CA LEU A 678 9.24 9.82 -22.38
C LEU A 678 10.46 9.33 -23.15
N LYS A 679 11.60 9.16 -22.47
CA LYS A 679 12.82 8.63 -23.07
C LYS A 679 13.39 7.50 -22.22
N ILE A 680 13.46 6.31 -22.81
CA ILE A 680 14.11 5.14 -22.25
C ILE A 680 15.38 4.90 -23.06
N LYS A 681 16.51 4.76 -22.39
CA LYS A 681 17.82 4.56 -23.02
C LYS A 681 18.48 3.34 -22.39
N THR A 682 19.03 2.45 -23.22
CA THR A 682 19.87 1.36 -22.70
C THR A 682 21.15 1.92 -22.11
N THR A 683 21.69 1.31 -21.07
CA THR A 683 23.00 1.66 -20.53
C THR A 683 23.94 0.48 -20.73
N GLY A 684 24.85 0.58 -21.71
CA GLY A 684 25.96 -0.37 -21.84
C GLY A 684 25.79 -1.47 -22.89
N LEU A 685 25.24 -1.13 -24.06
CA LEU A 685 25.45 -1.94 -25.28
C LEU A 685 26.83 -1.68 -25.91
#